data_AF-A0A0G4EYC1-F1
#
_entry.id   AF-A0A0G4EYC1-F1
#
_cell.length_a   1.000
_cell.length_b   1.000
_cell.length_c   1.000
_cell.angle_alpha   90.00
_cell.angle_beta   90.00
_cell.angle_gamma   90.00
#
_symmetry.space_group_name_H-M   'P 1'
#
loop_
_entity.id
_entity.type
_entity.pdbx_description
1 polymer ?
#
loop_
_entity_poly.entity_id
_entity_poly.type
_entity_poly.pdbx_seq_one_letter_code
_entity_poly.pdbx_strand_id
1 'polypeptide(L)'
;MMPFHLAELLESVPVGQRGSPGPFAKLRVIPAIKLYGIESTDACRDGLQDLQKCLVHRGCSKAFDSLRIEVHRSDCLGLLLSNFATFKALASLIDTTCSPSAKVDCCIISPAGVWRDISLSLLLAYTRFDFTKLPTCSLPLVNALLTAYNVRLDSSHSHIDCPKFGTSGPGLRGACHYVWRVTQDQLDGATSDIGRERMNELVFESGWYRDEGCSISIECAEGFAPAADAVPPEPPELKALNRTRVERVKTLIVNHRIGLGLAKAILSKGPHLTELQLTDMAPTDVPDLLSLRVPKQLLLHSLWAEGDRPLGVVPFDVRFQQLRGLTAGGGVALQLAAALRRHVPSLDVLAVAGSEIDALQVLVVGGVGAVAQLSLGFVHEGRHEFIRAADEREGITLGDHRDQLPHIDSLVMYLDVPSADVADPGAFILSSVWSVLEIESISRLKVVLPQHSHVDELKAAIVRRFGPGRMVHGQVHREYGYLGLYLTANDIATMRRAAFAHSSTADRLEALMRIERPHQRLAMITNLADTVKRLSHCLPSLPPDVSAEALASDFAGRVRAAAPMTVVDPPYAPRRLKAPLMAAMERHGLAMEPMMRLHDEHGDGSCIPSPSVIASAAQLMAVLQKTDKQITAIELLYKATEHGFAYTDMLSRVGRASPLLFLARANGDMHGFFIDTSLQPATALHMETPNGPRALNHYEAACLIFKASTAAPPTFQSPQ
;
A
#
# COMPACT_ATOMS: atom_id res chain seq x y z
N MET A 1 -9.69 43.65 -16.11
CA MET A 1 -9.25 43.71 -17.53
C MET A 1 -7.76 43.43 -17.60
N MET A 2 -7.24 42.85 -18.69
CA MET A 2 -5.79 42.62 -18.84
C MET A 2 -5.04 43.95 -18.93
N PRO A 3 -3.75 44.03 -18.53
CA PRO A 3 -3.01 45.30 -18.51
C PRO A 3 -2.97 46.01 -19.87
N PHE A 4 -2.68 45.28 -20.95
CA PHE A 4 -2.57 45.84 -22.30
C PHE A 4 -3.92 46.34 -22.83
N HIS A 5 -5.00 45.55 -22.69
CA HIS A 5 -6.36 46.00 -23.05
C HIS A 5 -6.79 47.23 -22.25
N LEU A 6 -6.38 47.32 -20.98
CA LEU A 6 -6.67 48.49 -20.15
C LEU A 6 -5.87 49.70 -20.62
N ALA A 7 -4.60 49.54 -20.99
CA ALA A 7 -3.79 50.61 -21.56
C ALA A 7 -4.40 51.15 -22.86
N GLU A 8 -4.75 50.26 -23.80
CA GLU A 8 -5.38 50.60 -25.08
C GLU A 8 -6.72 51.32 -24.88
N LEU A 9 -7.56 50.84 -23.96
CA LEU A 9 -8.82 51.50 -23.63
C LEU A 9 -8.59 52.91 -23.07
N LEU A 10 -7.62 53.08 -22.16
CA LEU A 10 -7.30 54.39 -21.58
C LEU A 10 -6.68 55.34 -22.61
N GLU A 11 -5.93 54.81 -23.58
CA GLU A 11 -5.38 55.58 -24.70
C GLU A 11 -6.47 56.12 -25.63
N SER A 12 -7.55 55.35 -25.84
CA SER A 12 -8.68 55.76 -26.69
C SER A 12 -9.46 56.97 -26.16
N VAL A 13 -9.35 57.28 -24.86
CA VAL A 13 -10.01 58.45 -24.27
C VAL A 13 -9.22 59.72 -24.63
N PRO A 14 -9.84 60.84 -25.03
CA PRO A 14 -9.11 62.07 -25.36
C PRO A 14 -8.33 62.66 -24.18
N VAL A 15 -7.18 63.28 -24.44
CA VAL A 15 -6.45 64.05 -23.41
C VAL A 15 -7.17 65.38 -23.19
N GLY A 16 -7.21 65.87 -21.95
CA GLY A 16 -7.76 67.20 -21.65
C GLY A 16 -7.01 68.31 -22.38
N GLN A 17 -7.68 69.42 -22.69
CA GLN A 17 -7.01 70.59 -23.27
C GLN A 17 -5.89 71.09 -22.33
N ARG A 18 -4.79 71.57 -22.90
CA ARG A 18 -3.61 72.03 -22.17
C ARG A 18 -4.01 73.05 -21.08
N GLY A 19 -3.79 72.72 -19.81
CA GLY A 19 -4.15 73.55 -18.65
C GLY A 19 -5.49 73.21 -17.98
N SER A 20 -6.28 72.29 -18.53
CA SER A 20 -7.48 71.74 -17.89
C SER A 20 -7.21 70.35 -17.31
N PRO A 21 -7.81 69.98 -16.16
CA PRO A 21 -7.71 68.62 -15.64
C PRO A 21 -8.31 67.66 -16.66
N GLY A 22 -7.49 66.74 -17.18
CA GLY A 22 -7.94 65.71 -18.11
C GLY A 22 -9.02 64.81 -17.50
N PRO A 23 -9.73 64.01 -18.32
CA PRO A 23 -10.85 63.17 -17.86
C PRO A 23 -10.46 62.18 -16.76
N PHE A 24 -9.18 61.81 -16.67
CA PHE A 24 -8.65 60.91 -15.64
C PHE A 24 -8.06 61.60 -14.42
N ALA A 25 -8.02 62.94 -14.35
CA ALA A 25 -7.48 63.67 -13.20
C ALA A 25 -8.23 63.37 -11.88
N LYS A 26 -9.45 62.84 -11.96
CA LYS A 26 -10.26 62.39 -10.81
C LYS A 26 -10.34 60.87 -10.67
N LEU A 27 -9.59 60.10 -11.47
CA LEU A 27 -9.57 58.65 -11.37
C LEU A 27 -8.85 58.25 -10.07
N ARG A 28 -9.62 57.80 -9.08
CA ARG A 28 -9.10 57.37 -7.76
C ARG A 28 -9.08 55.85 -7.57
N VAL A 29 -9.81 55.11 -8.41
CA VAL A 29 -10.01 53.68 -8.23
C VAL A 29 -9.92 52.96 -9.57
N ILE A 30 -9.14 51.89 -9.62
CA ILE A 30 -9.21 50.87 -10.68
C ILE A 30 -9.82 49.60 -10.06
N PRO A 31 -11.01 49.17 -10.52
CA PRO A 31 -11.73 48.06 -9.89
C PRO A 31 -11.00 46.72 -9.87
N ALA A 32 -10.27 46.36 -10.93
CA ALA A 32 -9.45 45.16 -11.02
C ALA A 32 -8.53 45.14 -12.25
N ILE A 33 -7.24 44.88 -12.04
CA ILE A 33 -6.29 44.48 -13.08
C ILE A 33 -6.17 42.96 -13.05
N LYS A 34 -6.45 42.31 -14.19
CA LYS A 34 -6.44 40.86 -14.33
C LYS A 34 -5.08 40.40 -14.83
N LEU A 35 -4.38 39.59 -14.04
CA LEU A 35 -3.04 39.04 -14.29
C LEU A 35 -3.06 37.52 -14.49
N TYR A 36 -4.14 36.96 -15.03
CA TYR A 36 -4.27 35.53 -15.27
C TYR A 36 -4.83 35.23 -16.66
N GLY A 37 -4.45 34.07 -17.21
CA GLY A 37 -4.74 33.72 -18.60
C GLY A 37 -3.97 34.58 -19.60
N ILE A 38 -2.73 34.97 -19.25
CA ILE A 38 -1.82 35.70 -20.14
C ILE A 38 -0.93 34.67 -20.83
N GLU A 39 -0.87 34.69 -22.15
CA GLU A 39 -0.14 33.69 -22.95
C GLU A 39 1.38 33.71 -22.72
N SER A 40 1.94 34.85 -22.30
CA SER A 40 3.37 35.01 -22.05
C SER A 40 3.66 35.96 -20.88
N THR A 41 4.74 35.67 -20.14
CA THR A 41 5.32 36.51 -19.09
C THR A 41 5.74 37.88 -19.63
N ASP A 42 6.27 37.93 -20.85
CA ASP A 42 6.70 39.17 -21.51
C ASP A 42 5.50 40.05 -21.85
N ALA A 43 4.43 39.46 -22.38
CA ALA A 43 3.19 40.19 -22.67
C ALA A 43 2.56 40.81 -21.39
N CYS A 44 2.64 40.09 -20.26
CA CYS A 44 2.23 40.63 -18.96
C CYS A 44 3.10 41.82 -18.54
N ARG A 45 4.43 41.66 -18.60
CA ARG A 45 5.40 42.70 -18.24
C ARG A 45 5.20 43.97 -19.07
N ASP A 46 5.15 43.82 -20.39
CA ASP A 46 5.09 44.94 -21.32
C ASP A 46 3.73 45.66 -21.17
N GLY A 47 2.64 44.89 -21.05
CA GLY A 47 1.32 45.46 -20.76
C GLY A 47 1.25 46.22 -19.43
N LEU A 48 1.95 45.78 -18.38
CA LEU A 48 2.05 46.51 -17.11
C LEU A 48 2.83 47.83 -17.25
N GLN A 49 3.92 47.82 -18.03
CA GLN A 49 4.73 49.01 -18.28
C GLN A 49 3.96 50.03 -19.14
N ASP A 50 3.24 49.58 -20.17
CA ASP A 50 2.46 50.46 -21.03
C ASP A 50 1.26 51.04 -20.29
N LEU A 51 0.60 50.24 -19.44
CA LEU A 51 -0.42 50.75 -18.52
C LEU A 51 0.14 51.82 -17.58
N GLN A 52 1.32 51.60 -17.00
CA GLN A 52 1.99 52.60 -16.15
C GLN A 52 2.26 53.90 -16.93
N LYS A 53 2.87 53.80 -18.12
CA LYS A 53 3.16 54.97 -18.98
C LYS A 53 1.89 55.74 -19.32
N CYS A 54 0.84 55.04 -19.75
CA CYS A 54 -0.44 55.64 -20.08
C CYS A 54 -1.01 56.38 -18.86
N LEU A 55 -1.13 55.73 -17.71
CA LEU A 55 -1.65 56.35 -16.49
C LEU A 55 -0.86 57.58 -16.04
N VAL A 56 0.47 57.53 -16.09
CA VAL A 56 1.33 58.69 -15.77
C VAL A 56 1.12 59.82 -16.77
N HIS A 57 1.09 59.54 -18.07
CA HIS A 57 0.82 60.53 -19.11
C HIS A 57 -0.56 61.19 -18.94
N ARG A 58 -1.53 60.45 -18.40
CA ARG A 58 -2.88 60.94 -18.07
C ARG A 58 -2.98 61.66 -16.72
N GLY A 59 -1.87 61.86 -16.01
CA GLY A 59 -1.83 62.59 -14.73
C GLY A 59 -2.25 61.78 -13.50
N CYS A 60 -2.24 60.44 -13.58
CA CYS A 60 -2.61 59.55 -12.46
C CYS A 60 -1.43 59.20 -11.54
N SER A 61 -0.38 60.02 -11.49
CA SER A 61 0.76 59.80 -10.60
C SER A 61 0.33 59.94 -9.14
N LYS A 62 0.53 58.90 -8.32
CA LYS A 62 0.10 58.81 -6.92
C LYS A 62 -1.38 59.17 -6.70
N ALA A 63 -2.24 58.93 -7.70
CA ALA A 63 -3.63 59.36 -7.70
C ALA A 63 -4.59 58.34 -7.07
N PHE A 64 -4.26 57.05 -7.09
CA PHE A 64 -5.19 56.00 -6.67
C PHE A 64 -5.24 55.83 -5.16
N ASP A 65 -6.46 55.67 -4.65
CA ASP A 65 -6.76 55.34 -3.26
C ASP A 65 -7.04 53.83 -3.10
N SER A 66 -7.42 53.15 -4.18
CA SER A 66 -7.68 51.72 -4.18
C SER A 66 -7.32 51.09 -5.52
N LEU A 67 -6.60 49.97 -5.46
CA LEU A 67 -6.25 49.15 -6.61
C LEU A 67 -6.45 47.67 -6.26
N ARG A 68 -7.14 46.92 -7.11
CA ARG A 68 -7.25 45.47 -6.98
C ARG A 68 -6.50 44.77 -8.10
N ILE A 69 -5.78 43.72 -7.75
CA ILE A 69 -5.04 42.85 -8.65
C ILE A 69 -5.64 41.47 -8.54
N GLU A 70 -6.16 40.94 -9.64
CA GLU A 70 -6.71 39.60 -9.71
C GLU A 70 -5.69 38.69 -10.39
N VAL A 71 -5.24 37.64 -9.70
CA VAL A 71 -4.29 36.69 -10.23
C VAL A 71 -4.73 35.28 -9.89
N HIS A 72 -4.56 34.34 -10.82
CA HIS A 72 -4.83 32.93 -10.55
C HIS A 72 -3.69 32.36 -9.69
N ARG A 73 -4.01 31.43 -8.78
CA ARG A 73 -3.02 30.88 -7.84
C ARG A 73 -1.78 30.29 -8.56
N SER A 74 -1.95 29.55 -9.67
CA SER A 74 -0.79 29.04 -10.44
C SER A 74 0.07 30.16 -11.03
N ASP A 75 -0.60 31.19 -11.56
CA ASP A 75 0.03 32.28 -12.28
C ASP A 75 0.76 33.22 -11.31
N CYS A 76 0.31 33.32 -10.07
CA CYS A 76 1.02 34.07 -9.05
C CYS A 76 2.38 33.43 -8.72
N LEU A 77 2.52 32.10 -8.69
CA LEU A 77 3.82 31.44 -8.55
C LEU A 77 4.69 31.72 -9.78
N GLY A 78 4.20 31.34 -10.98
CA GLY A 78 5.00 31.36 -12.21
C GLY A 78 5.27 32.75 -12.81
N LEU A 79 4.29 33.65 -12.76
CA LEU A 79 4.38 34.98 -13.39
C LEU A 79 4.90 36.06 -12.42
N LEU A 80 4.60 35.96 -11.12
CA LEU A 80 4.94 37.03 -10.16
C LEU A 80 6.09 36.63 -9.23
N LEU A 81 6.01 35.48 -8.56
CA LEU A 81 7.01 35.11 -7.55
C LEU A 81 8.29 34.54 -8.15
N SER A 82 8.25 33.92 -9.35
CA SER A 82 9.44 33.43 -10.04
C SER A 82 10.02 34.34 -11.12
N ASN A 83 9.31 35.39 -11.56
CA ASN A 83 9.78 36.29 -12.61
C ASN A 83 10.06 37.70 -12.05
N PHE A 84 11.34 38.01 -11.84
CA PHE A 84 11.78 39.30 -11.31
C PHE A 84 11.33 40.49 -12.17
N ALA A 85 11.33 40.37 -13.50
CA ALA A 85 11.00 41.47 -14.40
C ALA A 85 9.51 41.82 -14.35
N THR A 86 8.64 40.81 -14.37
CA THR A 86 7.18 41.00 -14.25
C THR A 86 6.81 41.51 -12.85
N PHE A 87 7.42 40.95 -11.80
CA PHE A 87 7.25 41.46 -10.44
C PHE A 87 7.64 42.93 -10.30
N LYS A 88 8.82 43.30 -10.84
CA LYS A 88 9.31 44.67 -10.84
C LYS A 88 8.38 45.62 -11.58
N ALA A 89 7.84 45.20 -12.74
CA ALA A 89 6.87 46.00 -13.50
C ALA A 89 5.59 46.26 -12.69
N LEU A 90 5.07 45.24 -12.00
CA LEU A 90 3.90 45.37 -11.14
C LEU A 90 4.17 46.30 -9.95
N ALA A 91 5.28 46.11 -9.24
CA ALA A 91 5.66 46.97 -8.13
C ALA A 91 5.88 48.43 -8.58
N SER A 92 6.48 48.63 -9.75
CA SER A 92 6.70 49.96 -10.34
C SER A 92 5.38 50.66 -10.68
N LEU A 93 4.43 49.93 -11.27
CA LEU A 93 3.08 50.43 -11.55
C LEU A 93 2.39 50.87 -10.26
N ILE A 94 2.39 50.02 -9.23
CA ILE A 94 1.73 50.31 -7.95
C ILE A 94 2.38 51.51 -7.27
N ASP A 95 3.71 51.52 -7.15
CA ASP A 95 4.43 52.63 -6.54
C ASP A 95 4.15 53.93 -7.30
N THR A 96 4.19 53.93 -8.63
CA THR A 96 4.01 55.17 -9.40
C THR A 96 2.58 55.72 -9.32
N THR A 97 1.57 54.86 -9.25
CA THR A 97 0.16 55.27 -9.43
C THR A 97 -0.64 55.35 -8.13
N CYS A 98 -0.26 54.61 -7.08
CA CYS A 98 -0.99 54.58 -5.82
C CYS A 98 -0.44 55.58 -4.81
N SER A 99 -1.34 56.24 -4.08
CA SER A 99 -0.95 57.10 -2.95
C SER A 99 -0.38 56.24 -1.79
N PRO A 100 0.46 56.78 -0.90
CA PRO A 100 0.95 56.03 0.28
C PRO A 100 -0.18 55.54 1.19
N SER A 101 -1.31 56.24 1.23
CA SER A 101 -2.52 55.83 1.97
C SER A 101 -3.41 54.83 1.24
N ALA A 102 -3.08 54.48 -0.01
CA ALA A 102 -3.91 53.63 -0.85
C ALA A 102 -4.02 52.21 -0.28
N LYS A 103 -5.11 51.52 -0.65
CA LYS A 103 -5.31 50.10 -0.39
C LYS A 103 -5.09 49.29 -1.68
N VAL A 104 -4.14 48.37 -1.63
CA VAL A 104 -3.88 47.42 -2.73
C VAL A 104 -4.38 46.04 -2.29
N ASP A 105 -5.35 45.49 -3.03
CA ASP A 105 -5.97 44.19 -2.75
C ASP A 105 -5.51 43.15 -3.78
N CYS A 106 -4.70 42.18 -3.35
CA CYS A 106 -4.29 41.03 -4.15
C CYS A 106 -5.35 39.93 -4.03
N CYS A 107 -6.29 39.90 -4.97
CA CYS A 107 -7.31 38.89 -5.09
C CYS A 107 -6.77 37.64 -5.79
N ILE A 108 -6.57 36.57 -5.03
CA ILE A 108 -6.06 35.29 -5.54
C ILE A 108 -7.23 34.39 -5.88
N ILE A 109 -7.39 34.13 -7.16
CA ILE A 109 -8.44 33.27 -7.67
C ILE A 109 -7.92 31.83 -7.62
N SER A 110 -8.59 31.01 -6.82
CA SER A 110 -8.37 29.56 -6.77
C SER A 110 -9.70 28.86 -7.07
N PRO A 111 -9.76 27.96 -8.07
CA PRO A 111 -10.95 27.13 -8.26
C PRO A 111 -11.17 26.29 -7.00
N ALA A 112 -12.43 26.20 -6.56
CA ALA A 112 -12.77 25.45 -5.35
C ALA A 112 -12.46 23.95 -5.55
N GLY A 113 -11.87 23.33 -4.53
CA GLY A 113 -11.75 21.87 -4.45
C GLY A 113 -10.50 21.24 -5.06
N VAL A 114 -9.57 22.00 -5.65
CA VAL A 114 -8.29 21.44 -6.12
C VAL A 114 -7.17 21.87 -5.18
N TRP A 115 -6.81 20.98 -4.25
CA TRP A 115 -5.54 21.06 -3.52
C TRP A 115 -4.44 20.85 -4.55
N ARG A 116 -3.88 21.95 -5.07
CA ARG A 116 -2.74 21.87 -5.99
C ARG A 116 -1.45 22.04 -5.19
N ASP A 117 -0.58 21.07 -5.38
CA ASP A 117 0.85 21.10 -5.14
C ASP A 117 1.45 22.50 -5.37
N ILE A 118 1.98 23.10 -4.32
CA ILE A 118 2.65 24.39 -4.36
C ILE A 118 4.13 24.14 -4.61
N SER A 119 4.62 24.45 -5.80
CA SER A 119 6.04 24.33 -6.11
C SER A 119 6.86 25.20 -5.16
N LEU A 120 7.63 24.56 -4.26
CA LEU A 120 8.45 25.24 -3.26
C LEU A 120 9.65 25.93 -3.93
N SER A 121 10.17 25.39 -5.04
CA SER A 121 11.23 26.04 -5.82
C SER A 121 10.75 27.34 -6.49
N LEU A 122 9.55 27.36 -7.07
CA LEU A 122 8.94 28.59 -7.59
C LEU A 122 8.60 29.57 -6.47
N LEU A 123 8.10 29.07 -5.34
CA LEU A 123 7.82 29.90 -4.17
C LEU A 123 9.09 30.54 -3.61
N LEU A 124 10.23 29.85 -3.59
CA LEU A 124 11.49 30.38 -3.09
C LEU A 124 12.24 31.22 -4.13
N ALA A 125 11.80 31.27 -5.39
CA ALA A 125 12.47 32.06 -6.43
C ALA A 125 12.53 33.57 -6.10
N TYR A 126 11.59 34.11 -5.30
CA TYR A 126 11.65 35.50 -4.86
C TYR A 126 12.89 35.80 -4.02
N THR A 127 13.52 34.80 -3.38
CA THR A 127 14.72 35.03 -2.55
C THR A 127 15.91 35.49 -3.40
N ARG A 128 15.83 35.33 -4.72
CA ARG A 128 16.80 35.83 -5.70
C ARG A 128 16.53 37.30 -6.08
N PHE A 129 15.44 37.91 -5.63
CA PHE A 129 15.09 39.29 -5.96
C PHE A 129 16.00 40.26 -5.22
N ASP A 130 16.56 41.21 -5.98
CA ASP A 130 17.32 42.31 -5.39
C ASP A 130 16.37 43.42 -4.93
N PHE A 131 15.90 43.32 -3.69
CA PHE A 131 14.99 44.32 -3.08
C PHE A 131 15.61 45.72 -3.00
N THR A 132 16.95 45.86 -3.11
CA THR A 132 17.59 47.18 -3.18
C THR A 132 17.35 47.90 -4.52
N LYS A 133 16.99 47.14 -5.57
CA LYS A 133 16.69 47.64 -6.92
C LYS A 133 15.19 47.70 -7.21
N LEU A 134 14.37 47.46 -6.20
CA LEU A 134 12.92 47.37 -6.30
C LEU A 134 12.25 48.58 -5.60
N PRO A 135 11.03 48.97 -6.02
CA PRO A 135 10.26 50.01 -5.34
C PRO A 135 10.02 49.70 -3.86
N THR A 136 9.79 50.74 -3.04
CA THR A 136 9.57 50.60 -1.59
C THR A 136 8.37 49.70 -1.24
N CYS A 137 7.36 49.67 -2.10
CA CYS A 137 6.17 48.83 -1.92
C CYS A 137 6.42 47.34 -2.24
N SER A 138 7.59 46.96 -2.77
CA SER A 138 7.86 45.59 -3.20
C SER A 138 7.86 44.57 -2.07
N LEU A 139 8.41 44.91 -0.90
CA LEU A 139 8.44 43.96 0.22
C LEU A 139 7.01 43.67 0.75
N PRO A 140 6.17 44.68 1.04
CA PRO A 140 4.75 44.47 1.35
C PRO A 140 3.98 43.71 0.26
N LEU A 141 4.26 43.98 -1.02
CA LEU A 141 3.63 43.29 -2.14
C LEU A 141 4.01 41.80 -2.17
N VAL A 142 5.29 41.45 -2.07
CA VAL A 142 5.73 40.04 -1.99
C VAL A 142 5.06 39.38 -0.80
N ASN A 143 5.03 40.04 0.35
CA ASN A 143 4.41 39.48 1.55
C ASN A 143 2.92 39.17 1.33
N ALA A 144 2.16 40.08 0.72
CA ALA A 144 0.76 39.87 0.39
C ALA A 144 0.55 38.70 -0.61
N LEU A 145 1.42 38.59 -1.63
CA LEU A 145 1.37 37.46 -2.57
C LEU A 145 1.70 36.14 -1.88
N LEU A 146 2.66 36.12 -0.95
CA LEU A 146 3.06 34.94 -0.17
C LEU A 146 1.96 34.49 0.79
N THR A 147 1.19 35.41 1.39
CA THR A 147 0.06 35.08 2.27
C THR A 147 -0.96 34.16 1.59
N ALA A 148 -1.05 34.22 0.25
CA ALA A 148 -1.89 33.32 -0.53
C ALA A 148 -1.55 31.83 -0.36
N TYR A 149 -0.30 31.55 0.02
CA TYR A 149 0.28 30.22 0.19
C TYR A 149 0.63 29.93 1.65
N ASN A 150 -0.04 30.60 2.61
CA ASN A 150 0.22 30.47 4.05
C ASN A 150 1.69 30.67 4.43
N VAL A 151 2.40 31.53 3.70
CA VAL A 151 3.77 31.92 4.03
C VAL A 151 3.89 33.43 4.07
N ARG A 152 4.85 33.93 4.82
CA ARG A 152 5.15 35.36 4.89
C ARG A 152 6.64 35.60 5.05
N LEU A 153 7.06 36.83 4.79
CA LEU A 153 8.38 37.31 5.17
C LEU A 153 8.31 37.86 6.59
N ASP A 154 9.25 37.44 7.42
CA ASP A 154 9.45 38.11 8.71
C ASP A 154 10.15 39.44 8.47
N SER A 155 9.34 40.49 8.40
CA SER A 155 9.82 41.84 8.23
C SER A 155 9.44 42.64 9.47
N SER A 156 10.45 42.98 10.27
CA SER A 156 10.33 43.85 11.44
C SER A 156 10.25 45.34 11.08
N HIS A 157 10.13 45.68 9.79
CA HIS A 157 10.10 47.05 9.30
C HIS A 157 8.68 47.62 9.35
N SER A 158 8.35 48.27 10.46
CA SER A 158 7.02 48.79 10.79
C SER A 158 6.68 50.18 10.23
N HIS A 159 7.55 50.82 9.43
CA HIS A 159 7.32 52.20 8.97
C HIS A 159 7.87 52.47 7.56
N ILE A 160 7.24 51.88 6.54
CA ILE A 160 7.50 52.24 5.14
C ILE A 160 6.29 53.05 4.63
N ASP A 161 6.53 54.26 4.13
CA ASP A 161 5.53 55.07 3.40
C ASP A 161 5.17 54.38 2.08
N CYS A 162 4.23 53.43 2.16
CA CYS A 162 3.76 52.63 1.03
C CYS A 162 2.28 52.25 1.22
N PRO A 163 1.58 51.91 0.11
CA PRO A 163 0.20 51.45 0.17
C PRO A 163 0.00 50.27 1.13
N LYS A 164 -1.19 50.16 1.73
CA LYS A 164 -1.57 49.00 2.53
C LYS A 164 -1.95 47.85 1.62
N PHE A 165 -1.24 46.73 1.74
CA PHE A 165 -1.53 45.52 0.99
C PHE A 165 -2.45 44.59 1.78
N GLY A 166 -3.43 44.01 1.10
CA GLY A 166 -4.26 42.93 1.61
C GLY A 166 -4.32 41.79 0.61
N THR A 167 -4.59 40.59 1.10
CA THR A 167 -4.78 39.39 0.27
C THR A 167 -6.18 38.87 0.51
N SER A 168 -6.92 38.66 -0.57
CA SER A 168 -8.29 38.15 -0.54
C SER A 168 -8.47 37.04 -1.57
N GLY A 169 -9.46 36.17 -1.38
CA GLY A 169 -9.72 35.08 -2.32
C GLY A 169 -10.35 33.85 -1.66
N PRO A 170 -11.12 33.06 -2.43
CA PRO A 170 -11.67 31.80 -1.95
C PRO A 170 -10.55 30.77 -1.72
N GLY A 171 -10.63 30.01 -0.62
CA GLY A 171 -9.72 28.87 -0.37
C GLY A 171 -8.33 29.23 0.17
N LEU A 172 -8.07 30.48 0.57
CA LEU A 172 -6.78 30.90 1.15
C LEU A 172 -6.51 30.34 2.57
N ARG A 173 -7.40 29.51 3.13
CA ARG A 173 -7.38 29.10 4.56
C ARG A 173 -7.40 27.59 4.76
N GLY A 174 -6.74 26.83 3.89
CA GLY A 174 -6.54 25.38 4.06
C GLY A 174 -5.07 25.03 4.24
N ALA A 175 -4.79 23.80 4.70
CA ALA A 175 -3.43 23.27 4.74
C ALA A 175 -2.75 23.38 3.37
N CYS A 176 -1.43 23.56 3.37
CA CYS A 176 -0.67 23.68 2.13
C CYS A 176 0.21 22.44 1.95
N HIS A 177 0.14 21.84 0.76
CA HIS A 177 1.07 20.82 0.31
C HIS A 177 2.11 21.48 -0.59
N TYR A 178 3.35 21.54 -0.09
CA TYR A 178 4.48 22.11 -0.82
C TYR A 178 5.27 20.98 -1.48
N VAL A 179 5.62 21.16 -2.74
CA VAL A 179 6.34 20.15 -3.52
C VAL A 179 7.67 20.71 -3.96
N TRP A 180 8.75 20.05 -3.57
CA TRP A 180 10.09 20.35 -4.01
C TRP A 180 10.50 19.37 -5.12
N ARG A 181 10.51 19.86 -6.36
CA ARG A 181 11.00 19.08 -7.51
C ARG A 181 12.50 19.29 -7.66
N VAL A 182 13.28 18.22 -7.49
CA VAL A 182 14.71 18.22 -7.71
C VAL A 182 15.00 18.17 -9.21
N THR A 183 15.78 19.12 -9.71
CA THR A 183 16.17 19.20 -11.13
C THR A 183 17.62 18.75 -11.35
N GLN A 184 17.97 18.42 -12.60
CA GLN A 184 19.34 18.09 -12.99
C GLN A 184 20.33 19.19 -12.61
N ASP A 185 19.99 20.46 -12.85
CA ASP A 185 20.85 21.60 -12.50
C ASP A 185 21.18 21.68 -11.00
N GLN A 186 20.24 21.28 -10.14
CA GLN A 186 20.45 21.21 -8.70
C GLN A 186 21.40 20.05 -8.33
N LEU A 187 21.32 18.94 -9.06
CA LEU A 187 22.20 17.79 -8.86
C LEU A 187 23.64 18.08 -9.31
N ASP A 188 23.79 18.78 -10.44
CA ASP A 188 25.09 19.14 -11.01
C ASP A 188 25.80 20.27 -10.26
N GLY A 189 25.17 20.82 -9.20
CA GLY A 189 25.73 21.91 -8.41
C GLY A 189 25.79 23.24 -9.15
N ALA A 190 25.08 23.40 -10.28
CA ALA A 190 25.04 24.61 -11.10
C ALA A 190 24.23 25.76 -10.46
N THR A 191 23.85 25.64 -9.18
CA THR A 191 23.13 26.70 -8.47
C THR A 191 24.02 27.91 -8.25
N SER A 192 23.65 29.02 -8.91
CA SER A 192 24.22 30.35 -8.68
C SER A 192 24.17 30.70 -7.18
N ASP A 193 25.32 31.08 -6.63
CA ASP A 193 25.48 31.43 -5.23
C ASP A 193 24.50 32.56 -4.84
N ILE A 194 23.52 32.25 -3.97
CA ILE A 194 22.59 33.26 -3.48
C ILE A 194 23.33 34.07 -2.41
N GLY A 195 23.53 35.37 -2.66
CA GLY A 195 24.23 36.26 -1.73
C GLY A 195 23.67 36.16 -0.30
N ARG A 196 24.55 35.78 0.65
CA ARG A 196 24.24 35.52 2.08
C ARG A 196 23.52 36.67 2.80
N GLU A 197 23.60 37.90 2.29
CA GLU A 197 23.14 39.11 2.98
C GLU A 197 21.67 39.49 2.69
N ARG A 198 20.92 38.71 1.91
CA ARG A 198 19.66 39.19 1.28
C ARG A 198 18.39 38.40 1.60
N MET A 199 18.45 37.37 2.43
CA MET A 199 17.28 36.54 2.69
C MET A 199 16.43 37.11 3.84
N ASN A 200 15.33 37.79 3.47
CA ASN A 200 14.20 37.90 4.40
C ASN A 200 13.68 36.49 4.65
N GLU A 201 13.66 36.07 5.90
CA GLU A 201 13.36 34.69 6.28
C GLU A 201 11.87 34.38 6.01
N LEU A 202 11.59 33.22 5.40
CA LEU A 202 10.23 32.74 5.13
C LEU A 202 9.64 32.11 6.40
N VAL A 203 8.45 32.54 6.84
CA VAL A 203 7.65 31.92 7.91
C VAL A 203 6.45 31.22 7.31
N PHE A 204 6.14 30.00 7.75
CA PHE A 204 4.81 29.41 7.54
C PHE A 204 3.82 30.04 8.51
N GLU A 205 2.81 30.75 8.00
CA GLU A 205 1.82 31.42 8.83
C GLU A 205 0.93 30.40 9.55
N SER A 206 0.70 30.63 10.85
CA SER A 206 -0.36 29.94 11.56
C SER A 206 -1.70 30.48 11.10
N GLY A 207 -2.52 29.64 10.47
CA GLY A 207 -3.95 29.90 10.40
C GLY A 207 -4.51 30.17 11.82
N TRP A 208 -5.62 30.90 11.89
CA TRP A 208 -6.31 31.14 13.17
C TRP A 208 -6.77 29.84 13.87
N TYR A 209 -6.79 28.73 13.12
CA TYR A 209 -6.99 27.38 13.64
C TYR A 209 -5.65 26.77 14.06
N ARG A 210 -5.50 26.55 15.37
CA ARG A 210 -4.22 26.26 16.05
C ARG A 210 -3.50 24.97 15.63
N ASP A 211 -4.05 24.15 14.74
CA ASP A 211 -3.54 22.80 14.48
C ASP A 211 -3.39 22.38 13.01
N GLU A 212 -3.59 23.29 12.05
CA GLU A 212 -3.28 22.98 10.64
C GLU A 212 -1.77 23.11 10.40
N GLY A 213 -1.06 21.99 10.24
CA GLY A 213 0.33 21.97 9.81
C GLY A 213 0.44 21.96 8.29
N CYS A 214 1.66 22.13 7.78
CA CYS A 214 1.95 21.94 6.36
C CYS A 214 2.61 20.58 6.09
N SER A 215 2.47 20.12 4.84
CA SER A 215 3.16 18.95 4.32
C SER A 215 4.15 19.37 3.24
N ILE A 216 5.35 18.81 3.26
CA ILE A 216 6.36 18.99 2.20
C ILE A 216 6.60 17.64 1.55
N SER A 217 6.50 17.56 0.23
CA SER A 217 7.00 16.44 -0.57
C SER A 217 8.26 16.83 -1.32
N ILE A 218 9.17 15.87 -1.45
CA ILE A 218 10.40 15.99 -2.23
C ILE A 218 10.35 14.91 -3.29
N GLU A 219 10.42 15.31 -4.56
CA GLU A 219 10.28 14.42 -5.72
C GLU A 219 11.25 14.80 -6.84
N CYS A 220 11.47 13.90 -7.79
CA CYS A 220 12.19 14.20 -9.03
C CYS A 220 11.34 15.10 -9.94
N ALA A 221 11.98 15.96 -10.72
CA ALA A 221 11.31 16.63 -11.83
C ALA A 221 10.78 15.62 -12.86
N GLU A 222 9.69 15.98 -13.56
CA GLU A 222 9.09 15.11 -14.57
C GLU A 222 10.08 14.79 -15.70
N GLY A 223 10.15 13.51 -16.11
CA GLY A 223 11.08 13.04 -17.14
C GLY A 223 12.54 12.93 -16.70
N PHE A 224 12.84 13.20 -15.43
CA PHE A 224 14.18 13.11 -14.87
C PHE A 224 14.35 11.84 -14.01
N ALA A 225 15.31 10.99 -14.39
CA ALA A 225 15.67 9.77 -13.67
C ALA A 225 17.17 9.83 -13.28
N PRO A 226 17.50 10.36 -12.10
CA PRO A 226 18.88 10.38 -11.61
C PRO A 226 19.41 8.96 -11.34
N ALA A 227 20.74 8.83 -11.23
CA ALA A 227 21.33 7.60 -10.71
C ALA A 227 20.82 7.30 -9.29
N ALA A 228 20.69 6.01 -8.96
CA ALA A 228 20.10 5.52 -7.70
C ALA A 228 20.80 6.06 -6.44
N ASP A 229 22.09 6.39 -6.54
CA ASP A 229 22.96 6.87 -5.47
C ASP A 229 23.20 8.39 -5.51
N ALA A 230 22.50 9.10 -6.40
CA ALA A 230 22.68 10.54 -6.53
C ALA A 230 22.08 11.26 -5.32
N VAL A 231 22.89 12.05 -4.62
CA VAL A 231 22.46 12.92 -3.52
C VAL A 231 22.79 14.37 -3.88
N PRO A 232 21.79 15.23 -4.09
CA PRO A 232 22.03 16.61 -4.46
C PRO A 232 22.58 17.39 -3.25
N PRO A 233 23.40 18.42 -3.50
CA PRO A 233 23.80 19.35 -2.47
C PRO A 233 22.59 20.07 -1.88
N GLU A 234 22.72 20.56 -0.65
CA GLU A 234 21.69 21.38 0.00
C GLU A 234 21.41 22.63 -0.86
N PRO A 235 20.18 22.83 -1.38
CA PRO A 235 19.87 24.00 -2.18
C PRO A 235 20.09 25.28 -1.36
N PRO A 236 20.73 26.33 -1.93
CA PRO A 236 20.95 27.57 -1.19
C PRO A 236 19.64 28.24 -0.74
N GLU A 237 18.53 28.01 -1.45
CA GLU A 237 17.20 28.49 -1.11
C GLU A 237 16.69 27.96 0.23
N LEU A 238 17.15 26.79 0.69
CA LEU A 238 16.81 26.28 2.02
C LEU A 238 17.26 27.21 3.14
N LYS A 239 18.31 28.02 2.94
CA LYS A 239 18.74 28.99 3.96
C LYS A 239 17.64 29.99 4.31
N ALA A 240 16.67 30.22 3.42
CA ALA A 240 15.52 31.08 3.68
C ALA A 240 14.53 30.46 4.70
N LEU A 241 14.58 29.14 4.92
CA LEU A 241 13.79 28.43 5.92
C LEU A 241 14.55 28.41 7.25
N ASN A 242 14.21 29.30 8.20
CA ASN A 242 14.82 29.33 9.54
C ASN A 242 14.31 28.17 10.44
N ARG A 243 15.11 27.74 11.43
CA ARG A 243 14.83 26.69 12.43
C ARG A 243 13.48 26.86 13.14
N THR A 244 13.18 28.05 13.64
CA THR A 244 11.91 28.35 14.34
C THR A 244 10.66 28.24 13.45
N ARG A 245 10.83 28.00 12.15
CA ARG A 245 9.76 28.16 11.15
C ARG A 245 9.41 26.84 10.46
N VAL A 246 10.33 25.88 10.39
CA VAL A 246 10.05 24.50 9.93
C VAL A 246 9.27 23.71 11.00
N GLU A 247 9.13 24.23 12.22
CA GLU A 247 8.30 23.67 13.29
C GLU A 247 6.87 23.33 12.86
N ARG A 248 6.33 24.02 11.85
CA ARG A 248 4.97 23.80 11.31
C ARG A 248 4.86 22.65 10.31
N VAL A 249 5.98 22.12 9.82
CA VAL A 249 6.00 20.96 8.93
C VAL A 249 5.62 19.74 9.75
N LYS A 250 4.41 19.22 9.49
CA LYS A 250 3.85 18.04 10.15
C LYS A 250 4.12 16.76 9.36
N THR A 251 4.10 16.85 8.04
CA THR A 251 4.33 15.71 7.15
C THR A 251 5.49 16.00 6.22
N LEU A 252 6.45 15.09 6.16
CA LEU A 252 7.52 15.11 5.18
C LEU A 252 7.44 13.84 4.33
N ILE A 253 7.31 13.99 3.02
CA ILE A 253 7.28 12.90 2.04
C ILE A 253 8.57 13.00 1.24
N VAL A 254 9.35 11.93 1.19
CA VAL A 254 10.61 11.88 0.45
C VAL A 254 10.54 10.72 -0.53
N ASN A 255 10.35 11.08 -1.80
CA ASN A 255 10.32 10.14 -2.90
C ASN A 255 11.72 10.11 -3.51
N HIS A 256 12.31 8.92 -3.51
CA HIS A 256 13.66 8.64 -3.98
C HIS A 256 14.79 9.20 -3.11
N ARG A 257 15.94 8.51 -3.21
CA ARG A 257 17.19 8.89 -2.55
C ARG A 257 17.71 10.28 -2.91
N ILE A 258 17.35 10.82 -4.08
CA ILE A 258 17.72 12.19 -4.45
C ILE A 258 17.15 13.23 -3.47
N GLY A 259 16.04 12.93 -2.79
CA GLY A 259 15.50 13.82 -1.77
C GLY A 259 16.29 13.84 -0.45
N LEU A 260 17.27 12.95 -0.27
CA LEU A 260 17.89 12.69 1.03
C LEU A 260 18.63 13.90 1.61
N GLY A 261 19.42 14.61 0.79
CA GLY A 261 20.16 15.80 1.24
C GLY A 261 19.22 16.90 1.74
N LEU A 262 18.15 17.16 0.97
CA LEU A 262 17.10 18.12 1.31
C LEU A 262 16.31 17.68 2.56
N ALA A 263 15.95 16.40 2.65
CA ALA A 263 15.28 15.84 3.82
C ALA A 263 16.15 16.01 5.09
N LYS A 264 17.44 15.66 5.03
CA LYS A 264 18.40 15.86 6.14
C LYS A 264 18.46 17.33 6.55
N ALA A 265 18.51 18.26 5.59
CA ALA A 265 18.53 19.70 5.87
C ALA A 265 17.23 20.18 6.56
N ILE A 266 16.05 19.75 6.09
CA ILE A 266 14.76 20.08 6.71
C ILE A 266 14.69 19.49 8.12
N LEU A 267 15.06 18.23 8.32
CA LEU A 267 15.02 17.55 9.62
C LEU A 267 15.99 18.18 10.64
N SER A 268 17.18 18.59 10.19
CA SER A 268 18.18 19.27 11.04
C SER A 268 17.70 20.59 11.63
N LYS A 269 16.64 21.17 11.06
CA LYS A 269 16.02 22.42 11.53
C LYS A 269 14.97 22.23 12.61
N GLY A 270 14.64 20.98 12.97
CA GLY A 270 13.79 20.63 14.11
C GLY A 270 12.28 20.68 13.89
N PRO A 271 11.72 20.20 12.76
CA PRO A 271 10.27 20.20 12.55
C PRO A 271 9.51 19.39 13.61
N HIS A 272 8.25 19.73 13.85
CA HIS A 272 7.33 18.92 14.66
C HIS A 272 6.62 17.87 13.78
N LEU A 273 7.43 16.98 13.20
CA LEU A 273 6.90 15.93 12.33
C LEU A 273 5.97 15.00 13.08
N THR A 274 4.73 14.95 12.62
CA THR A 274 3.78 13.90 12.94
C THR A 274 3.99 12.69 12.03
N GLU A 275 4.40 12.91 10.78
CA GLU A 275 4.48 11.87 9.76
C GLU A 275 5.72 12.02 8.88
N LEU A 276 6.40 10.91 8.60
CA LEU A 276 7.48 10.82 7.62
C LEU A 276 7.17 9.66 6.67
N GLN A 277 7.08 9.95 5.38
CA GLN A 277 6.93 8.95 4.32
C GLN A 277 8.23 8.87 3.51
N LEU A 278 8.74 7.65 3.36
CA LEU A 278 9.96 7.36 2.63
C LEU A 278 9.66 6.31 1.56
N THR A 279 9.97 6.65 0.31
CA THR A 279 9.72 5.79 -0.85
C THR A 279 10.98 5.70 -1.70
N ASP A 280 11.29 4.50 -2.22
CA ASP A 280 12.46 4.27 -3.10
C ASP A 280 13.80 4.74 -2.48
N MET A 281 13.96 4.45 -1.20
CA MET A 281 15.16 4.74 -0.40
C MET A 281 15.97 3.48 -0.14
N ALA A 282 17.27 3.63 0.13
CA ALA A 282 18.04 2.54 0.69
C ALA A 282 17.68 2.33 2.18
N PRO A 283 17.73 1.09 2.68
CA PRO A 283 17.44 0.79 4.09
C PRO A 283 18.39 1.51 5.07
N THR A 284 19.62 1.82 4.65
CA THR A 284 20.61 2.56 5.45
C THR A 284 20.29 4.05 5.57
N ASP A 285 19.58 4.63 4.61
CA ASP A 285 19.19 6.04 4.62
C ASP A 285 18.10 6.33 5.67
N VAL A 286 17.28 5.33 6.01
CA VAL A 286 16.15 5.49 6.94
C VAL A 286 16.61 5.72 8.38
N PRO A 287 17.48 4.88 9.01
CA PRO A 287 18.06 5.19 10.31
C PRO A 287 18.80 6.52 10.34
N ASP A 288 19.49 6.86 9.26
CA ASP A 288 20.18 8.14 9.08
C ASP A 288 19.22 9.33 9.25
N LEU A 289 18.04 9.29 8.62
CA LEU A 289 17.01 10.31 8.76
C LEU A 289 16.37 10.30 10.16
N LEU A 290 16.08 9.11 10.70
CA LEU A 290 15.47 8.98 12.02
C LEU A 290 16.41 9.42 13.16
N SER A 291 17.73 9.34 12.93
CA SER A 291 18.75 9.87 13.85
C SER A 291 18.64 11.39 14.03
N LEU A 292 18.08 12.11 13.06
CA LEU A 292 17.81 13.54 13.16
C LEU A 292 16.48 13.78 13.89
N ARG A 293 15.42 13.07 13.50
CA ARG A 293 14.09 13.22 14.09
C ARG A 293 13.24 11.96 13.89
N VAL A 294 12.63 11.49 14.98
CA VAL A 294 11.65 10.40 14.92
C VAL A 294 10.23 10.99 14.83
N PRO A 295 9.43 10.63 13.80
CA PRO A 295 8.05 11.07 13.68
C PRO A 295 7.12 10.26 14.59
N LYS A 296 5.85 10.68 14.72
CA LYS A 296 4.81 9.83 15.35
C LYS A 296 4.36 8.70 14.42
N GLN A 297 4.38 8.92 13.10
CA GLN A 297 4.02 7.95 12.08
C GLN A 297 5.14 7.84 11.05
N LEU A 298 5.57 6.62 10.76
CA LEU A 298 6.59 6.32 9.75
C LEU A 298 5.97 5.43 8.67
N LEU A 299 6.04 5.87 7.42
CA LEU A 299 5.54 5.15 6.26
C LEU A 299 6.73 4.77 5.36
N LEU A 300 6.94 3.49 5.14
CA LEU A 300 8.04 2.92 4.34
C LEU A 300 7.45 2.18 3.14
N HIS A 301 7.70 2.65 1.92
CA HIS A 301 7.18 2.00 0.71
C HIS A 301 8.33 1.72 -0.26
N SER A 302 8.38 0.51 -0.83
CA SER A 302 9.29 0.18 -1.94
C SER A 302 10.77 0.52 -1.65
N LEU A 303 11.32 0.12 -0.50
CA LEU A 303 12.75 0.28 -0.23
C LEU A 303 13.58 -0.63 -1.13
N TRP A 304 14.74 -0.16 -1.58
CA TRP A 304 15.59 -0.91 -2.51
C TRP A 304 16.63 -1.75 -1.74
N ALA A 305 16.95 -2.93 -2.26
CA ALA A 305 17.98 -3.79 -1.65
C ALA A 305 19.39 -3.26 -1.98
N GLU A 306 20.21 -3.00 -0.95
CA GLU A 306 21.63 -2.63 -1.13
C GLU A 306 22.51 -3.88 -1.30
N GLY A 307 22.35 -4.56 -2.43
CA GLY A 307 23.07 -5.82 -2.73
C GLY A 307 22.84 -6.91 -1.67
N ASP A 308 23.76 -7.87 -1.58
CA ASP A 308 23.69 -9.00 -0.63
C ASP A 308 24.05 -8.62 0.82
N ARG A 309 24.11 -7.33 1.16
CA ARG A 309 24.47 -6.92 2.52
C ARG A 309 23.28 -7.11 3.44
N PRO A 310 23.41 -7.89 4.53
CA PRO A 310 22.36 -7.98 5.53
C PRO A 310 22.11 -6.60 6.13
N LEU A 311 20.83 -6.27 6.36
CA LEU A 311 20.43 -5.06 7.07
C LEU A 311 21.24 -4.92 8.36
N GLY A 312 21.99 -3.82 8.46
CA GLY A 312 22.78 -3.50 9.65
C GLY A 312 21.87 -3.41 10.89
N VAL A 313 22.44 -3.73 12.05
CA VAL A 313 21.73 -3.57 13.33
C VAL A 313 21.36 -2.10 13.50
N VAL A 314 20.06 -1.80 13.53
CA VAL A 314 19.59 -0.46 13.85
C VAL A 314 19.99 -0.17 15.31
N PRO A 315 20.78 0.89 15.58
CA PRO A 315 21.16 1.20 16.95
C PRO A 315 19.92 1.57 17.77
N PHE A 316 19.82 1.05 18.99
CA PHE A 316 18.74 1.42 19.89
C PHE A 316 18.79 2.92 20.19
N ASP A 317 17.65 3.59 19.98
CA ASP A 317 17.45 4.99 20.33
C ASP A 317 16.15 5.14 21.11
N VAL A 318 16.24 5.70 22.32
CA VAL A 318 15.08 5.95 23.20
C VAL A 318 14.02 6.81 22.48
N ARG A 319 14.42 7.62 21.50
CA ARG A 319 13.51 8.44 20.69
C ARG A 319 12.52 7.61 19.87
N PHE A 320 12.82 6.35 19.54
CA PHE A 320 11.87 5.46 18.84
C PHE A 320 10.60 5.19 19.64
N GLN A 321 10.60 5.42 20.96
CA GLN A 321 9.40 5.33 21.79
C GLN A 321 8.33 6.39 21.43
N GLN A 322 8.69 7.43 20.67
CA GLN A 322 7.74 8.42 20.17
C GLN A 322 6.92 7.92 18.97
N LEU A 323 7.39 6.86 18.30
CA LEU A 323 6.71 6.26 17.17
C LEU A 323 5.44 5.55 17.64
N ARG A 324 4.30 5.94 17.08
CA ARG A 324 2.96 5.39 17.35
C ARG A 324 2.42 4.61 16.16
N GLY A 325 2.77 5.01 14.94
CA GLY A 325 2.34 4.37 13.70
C GLY A 325 3.53 3.91 12.87
N LEU A 326 3.48 2.68 12.36
CA LEU A 326 4.46 2.16 11.40
C LEU A 326 3.73 1.48 10.25
N THR A 327 3.93 1.97 9.03
CA THR A 327 3.43 1.36 7.80
C THR A 327 4.59 0.92 6.95
N ALA A 328 4.58 -0.32 6.45
CA ALA A 328 5.65 -0.85 5.61
C ALA A 328 5.08 -1.69 4.46
N GLY A 329 5.50 -1.37 3.23
CA GLY A 329 5.15 -2.11 2.00
C GLY A 329 6.39 -2.60 1.26
N GLY A 330 6.43 -3.91 0.97
CA GLY A 330 7.54 -4.59 0.27
C GLY A 330 8.57 -5.23 1.20
N GLY A 331 9.26 -6.28 0.72
CA GLY A 331 10.10 -7.15 1.55
C GLY A 331 11.21 -6.43 2.32
N VAL A 332 11.97 -5.52 1.68
CA VAL A 332 13.05 -4.77 2.33
C VAL A 332 12.49 -3.80 3.39
N ALA A 333 11.38 -3.12 3.09
CA ALA A 333 10.70 -2.24 4.04
C ALA A 333 10.20 -3.00 5.27
N LEU A 334 9.66 -4.20 5.07
CA LEU A 334 9.20 -5.07 6.15
C LEU A 334 10.37 -5.58 7.02
N GLN A 335 11.50 -5.97 6.42
CA GLN A 335 12.68 -6.35 7.21
C GLN A 335 13.20 -5.18 8.08
N LEU A 336 13.21 -3.95 7.55
CA LEU A 336 13.56 -2.77 8.33
C LEU A 336 12.52 -2.45 9.41
N ALA A 337 11.23 -2.58 9.10
CA ALA A 337 10.15 -2.41 10.07
C ALA A 337 10.27 -3.40 11.24
N ALA A 338 10.63 -4.66 10.95
CA ALA A 338 10.93 -5.66 11.98
C ALA A 338 12.10 -5.21 12.87
N ALA A 339 13.19 -4.69 12.28
CA ALA A 339 14.33 -4.19 13.04
C ALA A 339 13.96 -3.00 13.93
N LEU A 340 13.22 -2.01 13.41
CA LEU A 340 12.77 -0.84 14.16
C LEU A 340 11.84 -1.22 15.32
N ARG A 341 10.90 -2.15 15.09
CA ARG A 341 9.90 -2.54 16.08
C ARG A 341 10.50 -3.15 17.34
N ARG A 342 11.68 -3.78 17.28
CA ARG A 342 12.42 -4.27 18.46
C ARG A 342 12.72 -3.16 19.49
N HIS A 343 12.73 -1.92 19.04
CA HIS A 343 13.00 -0.75 19.87
C HIS A 343 11.73 0.05 20.22
N VAL A 344 10.57 -0.38 19.74
CA VAL A 344 9.27 0.28 19.97
C VAL A 344 8.39 -0.60 20.87
N PRO A 345 8.16 -0.21 22.13
CA PRO A 345 7.49 -1.08 23.10
C PRO A 345 6.00 -1.28 22.81
N SER A 346 5.35 -0.32 22.14
CA SER A 346 3.94 -0.39 21.77
C SER A 346 3.65 0.48 20.56
N LEU A 347 2.87 -0.03 19.62
CA LEU A 347 2.37 0.74 18.47
C LEU A 347 0.86 0.89 18.57
N ASP A 348 0.37 2.09 18.25
CA ASP A 348 -1.06 2.33 18.08
C ASP A 348 -1.53 1.73 16.76
N VAL A 349 -0.71 1.85 15.70
CA VAL A 349 -1.01 1.32 14.37
C VAL A 349 0.24 0.65 13.78
N LEU A 350 0.10 -0.59 13.31
CA LEU A 350 1.08 -1.29 12.48
C LEU A 350 0.38 -1.71 11.19
N ALA A 351 0.83 -1.24 10.03
CA ALA A 351 0.32 -1.64 8.73
C ALA A 351 1.43 -2.30 7.91
N VAL A 352 1.17 -3.48 7.37
CA VAL A 352 2.14 -4.27 6.60
C VAL A 352 1.51 -4.74 5.30
N ALA A 353 2.19 -4.56 4.17
CA ALA A 353 1.72 -5.04 2.88
C ALA A 353 2.82 -5.82 2.14
N GLY A 354 2.46 -6.98 1.60
CA GLY A 354 3.38 -7.95 1.02
C GLY A 354 2.88 -9.39 1.16
N SER A 355 3.79 -10.32 1.39
CA SER A 355 3.44 -11.71 1.71
C SER A 355 3.18 -11.88 3.21
N GLU A 356 2.41 -12.91 3.56
CA GLU A 356 2.20 -13.33 4.94
C GLU A 356 3.53 -13.66 5.64
N ILE A 357 4.50 -14.25 4.93
CA ILE A 357 5.82 -14.58 5.47
C ILE A 357 6.53 -13.31 5.94
N ASP A 358 6.48 -12.24 5.13
CA ASP A 358 7.07 -10.96 5.51
C ASP A 358 6.34 -10.30 6.69
N ALA A 359 5.00 -10.40 6.72
CA ALA A 359 4.21 -9.91 7.84
C ALA A 359 4.54 -10.67 9.14
N LEU A 360 4.67 -12.00 9.08
CA LEU A 360 5.11 -12.85 10.19
C LEU A 360 6.49 -12.44 10.68
N GLN A 361 7.42 -12.16 9.78
CA GLN A 361 8.75 -11.67 10.13
C GLN A 361 8.66 -10.38 10.96
N VAL A 362 7.85 -9.40 10.55
CA VAL A 362 7.64 -8.15 11.32
C VAL A 362 7.01 -8.43 12.68
N LEU A 363 6.05 -9.35 12.74
CA LEU A 363 5.29 -9.63 13.95
C LEU A 363 6.11 -10.41 15.00
N VAL A 364 6.84 -11.44 14.57
CA VAL A 364 7.62 -12.34 15.43
C VAL A 364 8.99 -11.75 15.75
N VAL A 365 9.72 -11.31 14.73
CA VAL A 365 11.11 -10.85 14.89
C VAL A 365 11.18 -9.41 15.40
N GLY A 366 10.12 -8.63 15.19
CA GLY A 366 9.96 -7.27 15.70
C GLY A 366 9.73 -7.17 17.21
N GLY A 367 9.59 -8.29 17.92
CA GLY A 367 9.45 -8.32 19.38
C GLY A 367 7.99 -8.34 19.86
N VAL A 368 7.84 -8.48 21.17
CA VAL A 368 6.55 -8.75 21.85
C VAL A 368 5.73 -7.51 22.21
N GLY A 369 6.14 -6.33 21.73
CA GLY A 369 5.45 -5.06 22.01
C GLY A 369 4.02 -5.06 21.47
N ALA A 370 3.07 -4.58 22.29
CA ALA A 370 1.65 -4.59 21.97
C ALA A 370 1.33 -3.71 20.74
N VAL A 371 0.33 -4.11 19.96
CA VAL A 371 -0.14 -3.42 18.76
C VAL A 371 -1.64 -3.19 18.90
N ALA A 372 -2.08 -1.95 19.09
CA ALA A 372 -3.51 -1.67 19.26
C ALA A 372 -4.29 -1.98 17.96
N GLN A 373 -3.75 -1.60 16.80
CA GLN A 373 -4.32 -1.93 15.51
C GLN A 373 -3.27 -2.49 14.55
N LEU A 374 -3.47 -3.72 14.08
CA LEU A 374 -2.72 -4.34 13.00
C LEU A 374 -3.53 -4.26 11.69
N SER A 375 -2.91 -3.80 10.61
CA SER A 375 -3.45 -3.84 9.25
C SER A 375 -2.58 -4.73 8.37
N LEU A 376 -3.14 -5.80 7.84
CA LEU A 376 -2.53 -6.65 6.82
C LEU A 376 -3.05 -6.18 5.46
N GLY A 377 -2.19 -5.60 4.66
CA GLY A 377 -2.56 -4.70 3.57
C GLY A 377 -3.06 -3.34 4.06
N PHE A 378 -3.15 -2.36 3.16
CA PHE A 378 -3.64 -1.02 3.45
C PHE A 378 -4.00 -0.27 2.15
N VAL A 379 -4.56 0.93 2.28
CA VAL A 379 -4.86 1.81 1.14
C VAL A 379 -3.80 2.90 1.07
N HIS A 380 -3.13 3.02 -0.07
CA HIS A 380 -2.14 4.07 -0.35
C HIS A 380 -2.51 4.79 -1.65
N GLU A 381 -2.70 6.11 -1.59
CA GLU A 381 -3.05 6.95 -2.75
C GLU A 381 -4.27 6.44 -3.56
N GLY A 382 -5.26 5.85 -2.87
CA GLY A 382 -6.44 5.27 -3.50
C GLY A 382 -6.22 3.90 -4.15
N ARG A 383 -5.01 3.34 -4.07
CA ARG A 383 -4.71 1.94 -4.42
C ARG A 383 -4.76 1.07 -3.18
N HIS A 384 -5.34 -0.10 -3.32
CA HIS A 384 -5.40 -1.10 -2.26
C HIS A 384 -4.21 -2.04 -2.40
N GLU A 385 -3.38 -2.11 -1.36
CA GLU A 385 -2.39 -3.15 -1.20
C GLU A 385 -2.99 -4.29 -0.39
N PHE A 386 -3.01 -5.48 -0.97
CA PHE A 386 -3.57 -6.68 -0.36
C PHE A 386 -2.45 -7.58 0.18
N ILE A 387 -2.72 -8.28 1.29
CA ILE A 387 -1.83 -9.30 1.83
C ILE A 387 -2.02 -10.61 1.05
N ARG A 388 -0.91 -11.22 0.63
CA ARG A 388 -0.91 -12.55 -0.01
C ARG A 388 -0.62 -13.63 1.03
N ALA A 389 -1.40 -14.70 1.00
CA ALA A 389 -1.13 -15.88 1.82
C ALA A 389 0.23 -16.51 1.46
N ALA A 390 0.88 -17.15 2.43
CA ALA A 390 2.10 -17.91 2.17
C ALA A 390 1.85 -19.10 1.23
N ASP A 391 0.68 -19.72 1.36
CA ASP A 391 0.14 -20.73 0.45
C ASP A 391 -1.27 -20.30 0.03
N GLU A 392 -1.45 -20.05 -1.27
CA GLU A 392 -2.71 -19.63 -1.88
C GLU A 392 -3.83 -20.67 -1.69
N ARG A 393 -3.51 -21.91 -1.29
CA ARG A 393 -4.50 -22.97 -1.03
C ARG A 393 -5.00 -22.96 0.41
N GLU A 394 -4.19 -22.49 1.35
CA GLU A 394 -4.43 -22.65 2.79
C GLU A 394 -5.02 -21.40 3.46
N GLY A 395 -5.04 -20.25 2.78
CA GLY A 395 -5.43 -18.98 3.40
C GLY A 395 -4.33 -18.41 4.28
N ILE A 396 -4.62 -17.31 4.99
CA ILE A 396 -3.71 -16.74 5.97
C ILE A 396 -3.57 -17.71 7.16
N THR A 397 -2.33 -18.02 7.53
CA THR A 397 -1.93 -18.99 8.57
C THR A 397 -1.38 -18.37 9.86
N LEU A 398 -1.47 -17.04 10.04
CA LEU A 398 -0.96 -16.30 11.21
C LEU A 398 -1.31 -16.91 12.59
N GLY A 399 -2.47 -17.55 12.72
CA GLY A 399 -2.90 -18.25 13.95
C GLY A 399 -1.95 -19.33 14.44
N ASP A 400 -1.26 -20.01 13.51
CA ASP A 400 -0.27 -21.04 13.83
C ASP A 400 0.89 -20.50 14.68
N HIS A 401 1.11 -19.18 14.62
CA HIS A 401 2.17 -18.48 15.33
C HIS A 401 1.68 -17.70 16.55
N ARG A 402 0.42 -17.84 16.97
CA ARG A 402 -0.22 -17.04 18.03
C ARG A 402 0.63 -16.84 19.31
N ASP A 403 1.41 -17.84 19.70
CA ASP A 403 2.20 -17.82 20.95
C ASP A 403 3.45 -16.95 20.81
N GLN A 404 3.84 -16.62 19.58
CA GLN A 404 4.96 -15.75 19.22
C GLN A 404 4.49 -14.35 18.78
N LEU A 405 3.19 -14.17 18.54
CA LEU A 405 2.63 -12.91 18.10
C LEU A 405 2.46 -11.92 19.28
N PRO A 406 2.57 -10.61 19.01
CA PRO A 406 2.26 -9.60 20.02
C PRO A 406 0.79 -9.61 20.42
N HIS A 407 0.46 -8.91 21.49
CA HIS A 407 -0.92 -8.56 21.79
C HIS A 407 -1.49 -7.66 20.69
N ILE A 408 -2.61 -8.03 20.07
CA ILE A 408 -3.25 -7.31 18.96
C ILE A 408 -4.71 -7.07 19.32
N ASP A 409 -5.12 -5.81 19.55
CA ASP A 409 -6.52 -5.53 19.95
C ASP A 409 -7.48 -5.55 18.76
N SER A 410 -7.06 -4.97 17.63
CA SER A 410 -7.86 -4.82 16.41
C SER A 410 -7.07 -5.26 15.18
N LEU A 411 -7.66 -6.11 14.35
CA LEU A 411 -7.07 -6.57 13.10
C LEU A 411 -7.90 -6.11 11.90
N VAL A 412 -7.26 -5.48 10.92
CA VAL A 412 -7.81 -5.17 9.60
C VAL A 412 -7.04 -5.99 8.56
N MET A 413 -7.73 -6.68 7.67
CA MET A 413 -7.12 -7.56 6.68
C MET A 413 -7.68 -7.27 5.29
N TYR A 414 -6.88 -6.64 4.43
CA TYR A 414 -7.13 -6.49 3.00
C TYR A 414 -6.62 -7.76 2.32
N LEU A 415 -7.49 -8.75 2.15
CA LEU A 415 -7.09 -10.09 1.75
C LEU A 415 -7.01 -10.22 0.22
N ASP A 416 -5.86 -10.63 -0.30
CA ASP A 416 -5.74 -11.06 -1.70
C ASP A 416 -6.35 -12.45 -1.82
N VAL A 417 -7.37 -12.60 -2.64
CA VAL A 417 -8.11 -13.85 -2.78
C VAL A 417 -7.73 -14.45 -4.13
N PRO A 418 -7.11 -15.63 -4.16
CA PRO A 418 -6.65 -16.26 -5.40
C PRO A 418 -7.84 -16.62 -6.30
N SER A 419 -7.56 -16.90 -7.58
CA SER A 419 -8.62 -17.26 -8.52
C SER A 419 -9.30 -18.58 -8.11
N ALA A 420 -10.55 -18.75 -8.55
CA ALA A 420 -11.32 -19.96 -8.29
C ALA A 420 -10.68 -21.24 -8.87
N ASP A 421 -9.75 -21.09 -9.82
CA ASP A 421 -8.96 -22.18 -10.38
C ASP A 421 -7.90 -22.71 -9.40
N VAL A 422 -7.55 -21.91 -8.38
CA VAL A 422 -6.54 -22.22 -7.35
C VAL A 422 -7.20 -22.68 -6.04
N ALA A 423 -8.27 -22.02 -5.58
CA ALA A 423 -9.00 -22.39 -4.37
C ALA A 423 -10.46 -21.89 -4.39
N ASP A 424 -11.39 -22.58 -3.69
CA ASP A 424 -12.74 -22.06 -3.42
C ASP A 424 -12.61 -20.74 -2.61
N PRO A 425 -12.97 -19.57 -3.17
CA PRO A 425 -12.63 -18.31 -2.54
C PRO A 425 -13.34 -18.13 -1.19
N GLY A 426 -14.57 -18.63 -1.07
CA GLY A 426 -15.29 -18.69 0.20
C GLY A 426 -14.56 -19.47 1.27
N ALA A 427 -14.03 -20.65 0.95
CA ALA A 427 -13.24 -21.49 1.87
C ALA A 427 -11.90 -20.86 2.22
N PHE A 428 -11.21 -20.26 1.24
CA PHE A 428 -9.94 -19.53 1.46
C PHE A 428 -10.12 -18.37 2.44
N ILE A 429 -11.15 -17.55 2.24
CA ILE A 429 -11.46 -16.42 3.14
C ILE A 429 -11.84 -16.92 4.52
N LEU A 430 -12.67 -17.96 4.59
CA LEU A 430 -13.08 -18.59 5.85
C LEU A 430 -11.87 -19.12 6.62
N SER A 431 -10.95 -19.79 5.93
CA SER A 431 -9.70 -20.31 6.49
C SER A 431 -8.86 -19.19 7.11
N SER A 432 -8.66 -18.11 6.34
CA SER A 432 -7.91 -16.93 6.79
C SER A 432 -8.51 -16.31 8.05
N VAL A 433 -9.85 -16.19 8.12
CA VAL A 433 -10.56 -15.73 9.32
C VAL A 433 -10.33 -16.68 10.49
N TRP A 434 -10.40 -17.99 10.28
CA TRP A 434 -10.22 -18.97 11.34
C TRP A 434 -8.84 -18.92 11.97
N SER A 435 -7.82 -18.83 11.13
CA SER A 435 -6.45 -18.77 11.60
C SER A 435 -6.25 -17.56 12.52
N VAL A 436 -6.64 -16.36 12.08
CA VAL A 436 -6.49 -15.16 12.92
C VAL A 436 -7.35 -15.20 14.19
N LEU A 437 -8.48 -15.90 14.18
CA LEU A 437 -9.30 -16.10 15.38
C LEU A 437 -8.57 -16.92 16.47
N GLU A 438 -7.51 -17.66 16.16
CA GLU A 438 -6.69 -18.32 17.17
C GLU A 438 -5.88 -17.35 18.05
N ILE A 439 -5.71 -16.11 17.61
CA ILE A 439 -4.96 -15.07 18.31
C ILE A 439 -5.88 -14.43 19.36
N GLU A 440 -5.82 -14.94 20.60
CA GLU A 440 -6.80 -14.65 21.65
C GLU A 440 -6.99 -13.16 21.96
N SER A 441 -5.95 -12.35 21.79
CA SER A 441 -5.94 -10.90 22.02
C SER A 441 -6.88 -10.10 21.09
N ILE A 442 -7.22 -10.64 19.91
CA ILE A 442 -8.05 -9.91 18.93
C ILE A 442 -9.48 -9.75 19.45
N SER A 443 -9.91 -8.49 19.57
CA SER A 443 -11.24 -8.07 20.00
C SER A 443 -12.10 -7.49 18.87
N ARG A 444 -11.48 -7.09 17.76
CA ARG A 444 -12.13 -6.55 16.57
C ARG A 444 -11.45 -7.09 15.31
N LEU A 445 -12.22 -7.56 14.35
CA LEU A 445 -11.71 -8.06 13.08
C LEU A 445 -12.48 -7.44 11.91
N LYS A 446 -11.77 -6.81 10.98
CA LYS A 446 -12.31 -6.32 9.71
C LYS A 446 -11.60 -7.02 8.56
N VAL A 447 -12.35 -7.67 7.67
CA VAL A 447 -11.81 -8.30 6.45
C VAL A 447 -12.34 -7.55 5.24
N VAL A 448 -11.46 -6.95 4.45
CA VAL A 448 -11.78 -6.22 3.22
C VAL A 448 -11.47 -7.12 2.03
N LEU A 449 -12.46 -7.30 1.16
CA LEU A 449 -12.39 -8.20 0.02
C LEU A 449 -12.37 -7.42 -1.30
N PRO A 450 -11.62 -7.89 -2.32
CA PRO A 450 -11.47 -7.17 -3.59
C PRO A 450 -12.74 -7.22 -4.46
N GLN A 451 -13.56 -8.27 -4.34
CA GLN A 451 -14.75 -8.48 -5.17
C GLN A 451 -16.02 -8.69 -4.33
N HIS A 452 -17.17 -8.31 -4.88
CA HIS A 452 -18.46 -8.50 -4.21
C HIS A 452 -18.86 -9.99 -4.10
N SER A 453 -18.60 -10.78 -5.15
CA SER A 453 -18.91 -12.22 -5.20
C SER A 453 -18.30 -12.99 -4.03
N HIS A 454 -17.10 -12.59 -3.59
CA HIS A 454 -16.39 -13.21 -2.47
C HIS A 454 -17.16 -13.18 -1.15
N VAL A 455 -18.01 -12.17 -0.93
CA VAL A 455 -18.86 -12.10 0.27
C VAL A 455 -19.95 -13.17 0.24
N ASP A 456 -20.54 -13.41 -0.93
CA ASP A 456 -21.60 -14.39 -1.09
C ASP A 456 -21.03 -15.83 -1.05
N GLU A 457 -19.83 -16.03 -1.59
CA GLU A 457 -19.08 -17.26 -1.46
C GLU A 457 -18.66 -17.54 -0.01
N LEU A 458 -18.24 -16.52 0.74
CA LEU A 458 -17.96 -16.65 2.17
C LEU A 458 -19.23 -17.02 2.95
N LYS A 459 -20.38 -16.38 2.67
CA LYS A 459 -21.66 -16.77 3.29
C LYS A 459 -22.01 -18.22 2.97
N ALA A 460 -21.83 -18.65 1.72
CA ALA A 460 -22.04 -20.03 1.33
C ALA A 460 -21.10 -20.97 2.09
N ALA A 461 -19.82 -20.63 2.24
CA ALA A 461 -18.86 -21.40 3.04
C ALA A 461 -19.25 -21.51 4.53
N ILE A 462 -19.71 -20.41 5.14
CA ILE A 462 -20.24 -20.40 6.51
C ILE A 462 -21.47 -21.31 6.64
N VAL A 463 -22.44 -21.20 5.73
CA VAL A 463 -23.66 -22.02 5.73
C VAL A 463 -23.33 -23.50 5.52
N ARG A 464 -22.43 -23.82 4.59
CA ARG A 464 -21.94 -25.19 4.35
C ARG A 464 -21.34 -25.78 5.64
N ARG A 465 -20.65 -24.98 6.44
CA ARG A 465 -19.93 -25.44 7.65
C ARG A 465 -20.80 -25.52 8.91
N PHE A 466 -21.75 -24.61 9.10
CA PHE A 466 -22.52 -24.55 10.36
C PHE A 466 -24.00 -24.89 10.20
N GLY A 467 -24.45 -25.12 8.97
CA GLY A 467 -25.85 -25.30 8.63
C GLY A 467 -26.64 -23.98 8.60
N PRO A 468 -27.85 -24.02 8.01
CA PRO A 468 -28.72 -22.85 7.91
C PRO A 468 -29.17 -22.36 9.31
N GLY A 469 -29.17 -21.04 9.52
CA GLY A 469 -29.67 -20.40 10.75
C GLY A 469 -28.66 -20.19 11.88
N ARG A 470 -27.44 -20.72 11.77
CA ARG A 470 -26.32 -20.45 12.71
C ARG A 470 -25.40 -19.32 12.24
N MET A 471 -25.91 -18.40 11.42
CA MET A 471 -25.10 -17.33 10.84
C MET A 471 -24.53 -16.43 11.93
N VAL A 472 -23.21 -16.29 11.92
CA VAL A 472 -22.50 -15.22 12.61
C VAL A 472 -23.02 -13.91 12.04
N HIS A 473 -23.56 -13.03 12.89
CA HIS A 473 -24.12 -11.74 12.50
C HIS A 473 -23.01 -10.70 12.21
N GLY A 474 -21.99 -11.10 11.45
CA GLY A 474 -20.98 -10.17 10.98
C GLY A 474 -21.64 -9.10 10.13
N GLN A 475 -21.40 -7.83 10.47
CA GLN A 475 -21.98 -6.73 9.74
C GLN A 475 -21.17 -6.51 8.46
N VAL A 476 -21.82 -6.76 7.33
CA VAL A 476 -21.26 -6.47 6.01
C VAL A 476 -21.44 -4.99 5.74
N HIS A 477 -20.33 -4.24 5.67
CA HIS A 477 -20.33 -2.82 5.39
C HIS A 477 -19.73 -2.54 4.02
N ARG A 478 -20.25 -1.50 3.35
CA ARG A 478 -19.64 -0.96 2.14
C ARG A 478 -18.84 0.28 2.53
N GLU A 479 -17.54 0.25 2.30
CA GLU A 479 -16.64 1.36 2.61
C GLU A 479 -15.76 1.62 1.38
N TYR A 480 -15.78 2.85 0.88
CA TYR A 480 -14.97 3.27 -0.29
C TYR A 480 -15.10 2.37 -1.53
N GLY A 481 -16.28 1.80 -1.77
CA GLY A 481 -16.56 0.94 -2.93
C GLY A 481 -16.31 -0.56 -2.71
N TYR A 482 -15.60 -0.94 -1.65
CA TYR A 482 -15.31 -2.33 -1.29
C TYR A 482 -16.26 -2.85 -0.20
N LEU A 483 -16.43 -4.17 -0.15
CA LEU A 483 -17.16 -4.82 0.93
C LEU A 483 -16.20 -5.29 2.02
N GLY A 484 -16.53 -4.91 3.26
CA GLY A 484 -15.85 -5.34 4.46
C GLY A 484 -16.76 -6.22 5.33
N LEU A 485 -16.27 -7.37 5.77
CA LEU A 485 -16.86 -8.11 6.88
C LEU A 485 -16.31 -7.52 8.19
N TYR A 486 -17.20 -7.04 9.06
CA TYR A 486 -16.85 -6.55 10.38
C TYR A 486 -17.36 -7.49 11.47
N LEU A 487 -16.46 -7.94 12.33
CA LEU A 487 -16.73 -8.83 13.46
C LEU A 487 -16.39 -8.12 14.77
N THR A 488 -17.38 -7.96 15.64
CA THR A 488 -17.23 -7.44 16.99
C THR A 488 -16.65 -8.52 17.93
N ALA A 489 -16.29 -8.15 19.16
CA ALA A 489 -15.86 -9.10 20.18
C ALA A 489 -16.89 -10.22 20.43
N ASN A 490 -18.19 -9.90 20.37
CA ASN A 490 -19.26 -10.88 20.53
C ASN A 490 -19.36 -11.84 19.33
N ASP A 491 -19.16 -11.33 18.12
CA ASP A 491 -19.13 -12.14 16.91
C ASP A 491 -17.90 -13.07 16.91
N ILE A 492 -16.72 -12.52 17.26
CA ILE A 492 -15.47 -13.26 17.43
C ILE A 492 -15.63 -14.37 18.47
N ALA A 493 -16.19 -14.07 19.64
CA ALA A 493 -16.43 -15.07 20.69
C ALA A 493 -17.42 -16.14 20.22
N THR A 494 -18.43 -15.78 19.43
CA THR A 494 -19.39 -16.73 18.86
C THR A 494 -18.75 -17.60 17.79
N MET A 495 -17.93 -17.02 16.91
CA MET A 495 -17.15 -17.74 15.91
C MET A 495 -16.14 -18.68 16.55
N ARG A 496 -15.38 -18.22 17.57
CA ARG A 496 -14.47 -19.06 18.34
C ARG A 496 -15.21 -20.22 18.99
N ARG A 497 -16.36 -19.95 19.61
CA ARG A 497 -17.20 -21.01 20.16
C ARG A 497 -17.68 -21.97 19.08
N ALA A 498 -18.04 -21.53 17.89
CA ALA A 498 -18.49 -22.44 16.82
C ALA A 498 -17.33 -23.22 16.17
N ALA A 499 -16.20 -22.54 15.94
CA ALA A 499 -14.99 -23.06 15.30
C ALA A 499 -14.23 -24.04 16.21
N PHE A 500 -14.21 -23.74 17.50
CA PHE A 500 -13.50 -24.45 18.55
C PHE A 500 -14.49 -24.89 19.63
N ALA A 501 -15.71 -25.31 19.27
CA ALA A 501 -16.56 -26.07 20.17
C ALA A 501 -16.29 -27.54 19.95
N HIS A 502 -15.45 -28.10 20.82
CA HIS A 502 -15.52 -29.40 21.44
C HIS A 502 -14.33 -29.47 22.41
N SER A 503 -14.62 -29.36 23.69
CA SER A 503 -13.98 -30.08 24.80
C SER A 503 -15.00 -29.96 25.90
N SER A 504 -15.51 -31.10 26.33
CA SER A 504 -16.51 -31.10 27.38
C SER A 504 -15.90 -30.39 28.59
N THR A 505 -16.70 -29.60 29.28
CA THR A 505 -16.31 -28.95 30.53
C THR A 505 -15.78 -29.97 31.56
N ALA A 506 -16.06 -31.26 31.35
CA ALA A 506 -15.56 -32.39 32.12
C ALA A 506 -14.06 -32.69 31.89
N ASP A 507 -13.53 -32.59 30.67
CA ASP A 507 -12.13 -32.93 30.37
C ASP A 507 -11.15 -31.89 30.97
N ARG A 508 -11.55 -30.61 30.99
CA ARG A 508 -10.79 -29.54 31.66
C ARG A 508 -10.79 -29.67 33.18
N LEU A 509 -11.92 -30.07 33.76
CA LEU A 509 -12.02 -30.29 35.21
C LEU A 509 -11.14 -31.47 35.62
N GLU A 510 -11.12 -32.55 34.82
CA GLU A 510 -10.30 -33.73 35.09
C GLU A 510 -8.79 -33.44 34.95
N ALA A 511 -8.38 -32.69 33.91
CA ALA A 511 -6.98 -32.30 33.72
C ALA A 511 -6.46 -31.37 34.83
N LEU A 512 -7.24 -30.35 35.23
CA LEU A 512 -6.90 -29.47 36.37
C LEU A 512 -6.84 -30.24 37.69
N MET A 513 -7.80 -31.16 37.89
CA MET A 513 -7.79 -32.04 39.05
C MET A 513 -6.51 -32.89 39.10
N ARG A 514 -5.95 -33.35 37.98
CA ARG A 514 -4.73 -34.20 37.99
C ARG A 514 -3.45 -33.45 38.37
N ILE A 515 -3.41 -32.13 38.25
CA ILE A 515 -2.17 -31.32 38.40
C ILE A 515 -2.11 -30.61 39.76
N GLU A 516 -3.24 -30.32 40.41
CA GLU A 516 -3.29 -29.56 41.66
C GLU A 516 -3.19 -30.38 42.95
N ARG A 517 -2.68 -29.73 44.01
CA ARG A 517 -2.51 -30.32 45.34
C ARG A 517 -3.88 -30.69 45.97
N PRO A 518 -3.96 -31.73 46.82
CA PRO A 518 -5.23 -32.28 47.34
C PRO A 518 -6.16 -31.24 47.99
N HIS A 519 -5.60 -30.23 48.67
CA HIS A 519 -6.38 -29.21 49.37
C HIS A 519 -7.00 -28.14 48.44
N GLN A 520 -6.35 -27.80 47.32
CA GLN A 520 -6.93 -26.92 46.29
C GLN A 520 -8.01 -27.64 45.48
N ARG A 521 -7.81 -28.94 45.23
CA ARG A 521 -8.79 -29.83 44.62
C ARG A 521 -10.11 -29.85 45.40
N LEU A 522 -10.03 -29.95 46.73
CA LEU A 522 -11.21 -29.94 47.60
C LEU A 522 -11.95 -28.59 47.56
N ALA A 523 -11.20 -27.48 47.56
CA ALA A 523 -11.76 -26.13 47.45
C ALA A 523 -12.47 -25.88 46.11
N MET A 524 -11.90 -26.35 44.99
CA MET A 524 -12.52 -26.30 43.67
C MET A 524 -13.81 -27.13 43.60
N ILE A 525 -13.84 -28.32 44.23
CA ILE A 525 -15.03 -29.19 44.30
C ILE A 525 -16.14 -28.54 45.13
N THR A 526 -15.80 -27.96 46.29
CA THR A 526 -16.80 -27.35 47.18
C THR A 526 -17.43 -26.07 46.62
N ASN A 527 -16.78 -25.41 45.66
CA ASN A 527 -17.31 -24.21 45.01
C ASN A 527 -17.38 -24.37 43.48
N LEU A 528 -17.87 -25.53 43.04
CA LEU A 528 -17.91 -25.94 41.64
C LEU A 528 -18.62 -24.92 40.74
N ALA A 529 -19.70 -24.29 41.22
CA ALA A 529 -20.45 -23.29 40.47
C ALA A 529 -19.62 -22.03 40.18
N ASP A 530 -18.89 -21.49 41.17
CA ASP A 530 -17.99 -20.34 40.97
C ASP A 530 -16.75 -20.73 40.17
N THR A 531 -16.22 -21.93 40.35
CA THR A 531 -15.09 -22.45 39.56
C THR A 531 -15.45 -22.60 38.09
N VAL A 532 -16.62 -23.18 37.78
CA VAL A 532 -17.16 -23.28 36.42
C VAL A 532 -17.46 -21.90 35.84
N LYS A 533 -18.00 -20.98 36.64
CA LYS A 533 -18.24 -19.58 36.24
C LYS A 533 -16.94 -18.84 35.94
N ARG A 534 -15.88 -19.01 36.75
CA ARG A 534 -14.54 -18.46 36.49
C ARG A 534 -13.88 -19.06 35.25
N LEU A 535 -14.03 -20.38 35.04
CA LEU A 535 -13.54 -21.08 33.85
C LEU A 535 -14.35 -20.73 32.59
N SER A 536 -15.60 -20.28 32.71
CA SER A 536 -16.41 -19.80 31.58
C SER A 536 -15.98 -18.44 31.04
N HIS A 537 -15.26 -17.64 31.85
CA HIS A 537 -14.69 -16.35 31.46
C HIS A 537 -13.27 -16.44 30.87
N CYS A 538 -12.60 -17.59 31.06
CA CYS A 538 -11.34 -17.89 30.41
C CYS A 538 -11.63 -18.90 29.29
N LEU A 539 -11.68 -18.44 28.04
CA LEU A 539 -11.68 -19.35 26.89
C LEU A 539 -10.25 -19.46 26.35
N PRO A 540 -9.38 -20.34 26.88
CA PRO A 540 -8.26 -20.81 26.09
C PRO A 540 -8.79 -21.60 24.90
N SER A 541 -8.03 -21.61 23.82
CA SER A 541 -8.17 -22.60 22.76
C SER A 541 -8.38 -24.02 23.29
N LEU A 542 -9.19 -24.82 22.60
CA LEU A 542 -9.37 -26.23 22.90
C LEU A 542 -8.05 -27.02 22.79
N PRO A 543 -7.94 -28.17 23.46
CA PRO A 543 -6.89 -29.14 23.14
C PRO A 543 -6.95 -29.54 21.66
N PRO A 544 -5.79 -29.71 20.99
CA PRO A 544 -5.71 -30.04 19.56
C PRO A 544 -6.56 -31.25 19.14
N ASP A 545 -6.57 -32.32 19.94
CA ASP A 545 -7.28 -33.57 19.64
C ASP A 545 -8.78 -33.38 19.52
N VAL A 546 -9.34 -32.47 20.31
CA VAL A 546 -10.80 -32.28 20.34
C VAL A 546 -11.27 -31.33 19.24
N SER A 547 -10.44 -30.36 18.85
CA SER A 547 -10.68 -29.55 17.64
C SER A 547 -10.58 -30.42 16.38
N ALA A 548 -9.57 -31.29 16.34
CA ALA A 548 -9.40 -32.26 15.27
C ALA A 548 -10.56 -33.23 15.13
N GLU A 549 -11.11 -33.74 16.24
CA GLU A 549 -12.29 -34.61 16.21
C GLU A 549 -13.52 -33.90 15.62
N ALA A 550 -13.73 -32.63 15.99
CA ALA A 550 -14.81 -31.80 15.46
C ALA A 550 -14.71 -31.65 13.94
N LEU A 551 -13.52 -31.30 13.46
CA LEU A 551 -13.22 -31.11 12.04
C LEU A 551 -13.33 -32.41 11.25
N ALA A 552 -12.82 -33.53 11.79
CA ALA A 552 -12.92 -34.84 11.16
C ALA A 552 -14.38 -35.32 11.07
N SER A 553 -15.17 -35.13 12.14
CA SER A 553 -16.58 -35.54 12.18
C SER A 553 -17.44 -34.74 11.22
N ASP A 554 -17.26 -33.40 11.16
CA ASP A 554 -17.89 -32.52 10.17
C ASP A 554 -17.55 -32.98 8.74
N PHE A 555 -16.25 -33.17 8.47
CA PHE A 555 -15.78 -33.57 7.15
C PHE A 555 -16.31 -34.95 6.74
N ALA A 556 -16.26 -35.94 7.62
CA ALA A 556 -16.84 -37.26 7.39
C ALA A 556 -18.37 -37.19 7.17
N GLY A 557 -19.05 -36.24 7.81
CA GLY A 557 -20.45 -35.91 7.53
C GLY A 557 -20.65 -35.40 6.10
N ARG A 558 -19.85 -34.41 5.68
CA ARG A 558 -19.89 -33.83 4.33
C ARG A 558 -19.58 -34.86 3.23
N VAL A 559 -18.56 -35.69 3.42
CA VAL A 559 -18.19 -36.77 2.49
C VAL A 559 -19.33 -37.78 2.34
N ARG A 560 -19.99 -38.17 3.44
CA ARG A 560 -21.14 -39.09 3.39
C ARG A 560 -22.37 -38.49 2.70
N ALA A 561 -22.53 -37.18 2.77
CA ALA A 561 -23.66 -36.47 2.16
C ALA A 561 -23.41 -36.09 0.68
N ALA A 562 -22.16 -36.18 0.21
CA ALA A 562 -21.79 -35.81 -1.16
C ALA A 562 -22.30 -36.83 -2.19
N ALA A 563 -22.65 -36.35 -3.39
CA ALA A 563 -22.99 -37.22 -4.50
C ALA A 563 -21.76 -38.05 -4.95
N PRO A 564 -21.94 -39.27 -5.50
CA PRO A 564 -20.84 -40.06 -6.03
C PRO A 564 -19.99 -39.22 -7.00
N MET A 565 -18.65 -39.28 -6.87
CA MET A 565 -17.67 -38.51 -7.66
C MET A 565 -17.50 -37.01 -7.31
N THR A 566 -18.13 -36.52 -6.23
CA THR A 566 -17.93 -35.13 -5.77
C THR A 566 -16.65 -35.01 -4.95
N VAL A 567 -15.76 -34.09 -5.32
CA VAL A 567 -14.59 -33.73 -4.50
C VAL A 567 -15.06 -32.85 -3.36
N VAL A 568 -14.80 -33.27 -2.11
CA VAL A 568 -15.07 -32.48 -0.91
C VAL A 568 -13.72 -32.13 -0.30
N ASP A 569 -13.40 -30.84 -0.27
CA ASP A 569 -12.12 -30.39 0.28
C ASP A 569 -12.06 -30.62 1.80
N PRO A 570 -10.92 -31.13 2.31
CA PRO A 570 -10.71 -31.25 3.74
C PRO A 570 -10.80 -29.87 4.39
N PRO A 571 -11.28 -29.77 5.64
CA PRO A 571 -11.25 -28.51 6.36
C PRO A 571 -9.78 -28.09 6.51
N TYR A 572 -9.48 -26.82 6.21
CA TYR A 572 -8.19 -26.26 6.60
C TYR A 572 -8.00 -26.46 8.11
N ALA A 573 -6.85 -27.03 8.45
CA ALA A 573 -6.45 -27.30 9.80
C ALA A 573 -5.12 -26.57 10.06
N PRO A 574 -5.10 -25.62 11.01
CA PRO A 574 -3.88 -25.09 11.62
C PRO A 574 -2.84 -26.18 11.83
N ARG A 575 -1.54 -25.90 11.66
CA ARG A 575 -0.47 -26.92 11.68
C ARG A 575 -0.53 -27.84 12.90
N ARG A 576 -0.86 -27.29 14.08
CA ARG A 576 -1.02 -28.06 15.33
C ARG A 576 -2.18 -29.06 15.30
N LEU A 577 -3.17 -28.83 14.46
CA LEU A 577 -4.33 -29.70 14.26
C LEU A 577 -4.09 -30.71 13.15
N LYS A 578 -3.10 -30.56 12.26
CA LYS A 578 -2.86 -31.49 11.15
C LYS A 578 -2.69 -32.94 11.63
N ALA A 579 -1.75 -33.21 12.55
CA ALA A 579 -1.53 -34.57 13.05
C ALA A 579 -2.73 -35.13 13.85
N PRO A 580 -3.32 -34.39 14.82
CA PRO A 580 -4.53 -34.84 15.48
C PRO A 580 -5.73 -35.03 14.53
N LEU A 581 -5.85 -34.19 13.50
CA LEU A 581 -6.91 -34.28 12.49
C LEU A 581 -6.73 -35.51 11.62
N MET A 582 -5.50 -35.81 11.19
CA MET A 582 -5.21 -37.05 10.47
C MET A 582 -5.62 -38.27 11.31
N ALA A 583 -5.22 -38.32 12.58
CA ALA A 583 -5.60 -39.41 13.48
C ALA A 583 -7.12 -39.49 13.71
N ALA A 584 -7.82 -38.36 13.72
CA ALA A 584 -9.28 -38.31 13.81
C ALA A 584 -9.95 -38.77 12.51
N MET A 585 -9.49 -38.31 11.36
CA MET A 585 -9.98 -38.70 10.03
C MET A 585 -9.83 -40.20 9.78
N GLU A 586 -8.69 -40.78 10.17
CA GLU A 586 -8.46 -42.23 10.12
C GLU A 586 -9.49 -43.00 10.96
N ARG A 587 -9.82 -42.51 12.16
CA ARG A 587 -10.87 -43.10 13.01
C ARG A 587 -12.27 -43.00 12.39
N HIS A 588 -12.51 -42.03 11.51
CA HIS A 588 -13.74 -41.91 10.71
C HIS A 588 -13.67 -42.66 9.36
N GLY A 589 -12.63 -43.47 9.14
CA GLY A 589 -12.48 -44.30 7.93
C GLY A 589 -12.00 -43.56 6.69
N LEU A 590 -11.37 -42.40 6.87
CA LEU A 590 -10.82 -41.57 5.79
C LEU A 590 -9.29 -41.71 5.76
N ALA A 591 -8.69 -41.87 4.58
CA ALA A 591 -7.24 -42.04 4.42
C ALA A 591 -6.62 -40.82 3.72
N MET A 592 -5.60 -40.22 4.34
CA MET A 592 -4.81 -39.12 3.74
C MET A 592 -3.52 -39.69 3.14
N GLU A 593 -3.20 -39.38 1.88
CA GLU A 593 -1.92 -39.72 1.24
C GLU A 593 -0.95 -38.51 1.22
N PRO A 594 0.37 -38.73 1.33
CA PRO A 594 1.36 -37.67 1.15
C PRO A 594 1.44 -37.16 -0.30
N MET A 595 1.68 -35.86 -0.48
CA MET A 595 2.05 -35.29 -1.78
C MET A 595 3.38 -35.87 -2.29
N MET A 596 3.51 -35.98 -3.62
CA MET A 596 4.71 -36.50 -4.25
C MET A 596 5.81 -35.42 -4.29
N ARG A 597 6.93 -35.64 -3.59
CA ARG A 597 8.16 -34.86 -3.79
C ARG A 597 9.01 -35.56 -4.86
N LEU A 598 9.17 -34.92 -6.02
CA LEU A 598 10.17 -35.34 -7.00
C LEU A 598 11.48 -34.63 -6.66
N HIS A 599 12.54 -35.40 -6.42
CA HIS A 599 13.85 -34.83 -6.10
C HIS A 599 14.54 -34.37 -7.39
N ASP A 600 14.83 -33.07 -7.48
CA ASP A 600 15.84 -32.58 -8.42
C ASP A 600 17.25 -32.87 -7.86
N GLU A 601 18.27 -32.87 -8.73
CA GLU A 601 19.67 -33.24 -8.41
C GLU A 601 20.31 -32.42 -7.26
N HIS A 602 19.63 -31.37 -6.77
CA HIS A 602 20.07 -30.51 -5.68
C HIS A 602 19.33 -30.73 -4.34
N GLY A 603 18.45 -31.73 -4.25
CA GLY A 603 17.83 -32.14 -2.98
C GLY A 603 16.71 -31.24 -2.45
N ASP A 604 16.35 -30.18 -3.16
CA ASP A 604 15.28 -29.23 -2.81
C ASP A 604 14.16 -29.26 -3.87
N GLY A 605 13.38 -30.34 -3.86
CA GLY A 605 12.31 -30.56 -4.83
C GLY A 605 10.99 -29.91 -4.41
N SER A 606 10.31 -29.24 -5.34
CA SER A 606 8.95 -28.72 -5.12
C SER A 606 7.93 -29.85 -4.91
N CYS A 607 7.00 -29.67 -3.96
CA CYS A 607 5.89 -30.59 -3.75
C CYS A 607 4.89 -30.47 -4.91
N ILE A 608 4.86 -31.43 -5.83
CA ILE A 608 3.89 -31.44 -6.94
C ILE A 608 2.68 -32.29 -6.51
N PRO A 609 1.43 -31.82 -6.66
CA PRO A 609 0.26 -32.66 -6.42
C PRO A 609 0.33 -33.91 -7.31
N SER A 610 -0.16 -35.06 -6.83
CA SER A 610 -0.19 -36.27 -7.68
C SER A 610 -0.95 -35.92 -8.97
N PRO A 611 -0.33 -36.09 -10.16
CA PRO A 611 -0.92 -35.66 -11.43
C PRO A 611 -2.09 -36.55 -11.86
N SER A 612 -2.46 -37.54 -11.03
CA SER A 612 -3.46 -38.55 -11.35
C SER A 612 -4.47 -38.74 -10.22
N VAL A 613 -5.76 -38.64 -10.57
CA VAL A 613 -6.90 -39.11 -9.74
C VAL A 613 -7.07 -40.64 -9.87
N ILE A 614 -6.38 -41.26 -10.83
CA ILE A 614 -6.47 -42.69 -11.16
C ILE A 614 -5.46 -43.52 -10.34
N ALA A 615 -4.32 -42.94 -10.00
CA ALA A 615 -3.19 -43.62 -9.35
C ALA A 615 -2.71 -42.84 -8.12
N SER A 616 -2.49 -43.54 -7.00
CA SER A 616 -1.78 -42.96 -5.84
C SER A 616 -0.33 -42.63 -6.19
N ALA A 617 0.28 -41.73 -5.42
CA ALA A 617 1.71 -41.40 -5.60
C ALA A 617 2.61 -42.65 -5.49
N ALA A 618 2.29 -43.57 -4.57
CA ALA A 618 3.03 -44.83 -4.42
C ALA A 618 2.89 -45.74 -5.65
N GLN A 619 1.69 -45.84 -6.22
CA GLN A 619 1.45 -46.62 -7.44
C GLN A 619 2.18 -46.01 -8.64
N LEU A 620 2.17 -44.68 -8.78
CA LEU A 620 2.92 -43.99 -9.83
C LEU A 620 4.42 -44.25 -9.68
N MET A 621 5.00 -44.07 -8.49
CA MET A 621 6.42 -44.30 -8.27
C MET A 621 6.82 -45.75 -8.53
N ALA A 622 5.99 -46.72 -8.12
CA ALA A 622 6.24 -48.14 -8.40
C ALA A 622 6.26 -48.43 -9.92
N VAL A 623 5.42 -47.76 -10.71
CA VAL A 623 5.43 -47.87 -12.17
C VAL A 623 6.67 -47.20 -12.77
N LEU A 624 7.00 -45.98 -12.33
CA LEU A 624 8.13 -45.21 -12.86
C LEU A 624 9.48 -45.89 -12.54
N GLN A 625 9.62 -46.48 -11.36
CA GLN A 625 10.82 -47.28 -11.02
C GLN A 625 11.00 -48.51 -11.91
N LYS A 626 9.94 -49.00 -12.57
CA LYS A 626 10.00 -50.15 -13.47
C LYS A 626 10.34 -49.77 -14.92
N THR A 627 10.42 -48.48 -15.24
CA THR A 627 10.78 -48.03 -16.60
C THR A 627 12.30 -47.91 -16.80
N ASP A 628 13.09 -48.00 -15.71
CA ASP A 628 14.54 -47.74 -15.69
C ASP A 628 14.93 -46.35 -16.25
N LYS A 629 13.97 -45.40 -16.31
CA LYS A 629 14.19 -44.02 -16.75
C LYS A 629 14.32 -43.08 -15.55
N GLN A 630 15.24 -42.13 -15.66
CA GLN A 630 15.32 -41.01 -14.72
C GLN A 630 14.24 -39.98 -15.10
N ILE A 631 13.16 -39.94 -14.33
CA ILE A 631 12.01 -39.08 -14.58
C ILE A 631 12.03 -37.96 -13.55
N THR A 632 12.23 -36.72 -14.02
CA THR A 632 12.37 -35.52 -13.17
C THR A 632 11.03 -34.82 -12.91
N ALA A 633 10.06 -34.96 -13.82
CA ALA A 633 8.74 -34.36 -13.70
C ALA A 633 7.65 -35.22 -14.37
N ILE A 634 6.40 -35.04 -13.94
CA ILE A 634 5.22 -35.65 -14.58
C ILE A 634 4.19 -34.54 -14.83
N GLU A 635 3.71 -34.45 -16.06
CA GLU A 635 2.72 -33.47 -16.49
C GLU A 635 1.45 -34.16 -17.00
N LEU A 636 0.27 -33.66 -16.62
CA LEU A 636 -1.01 -34.14 -17.15
C LEU A 636 -1.26 -33.55 -18.55
N LEU A 637 -1.06 -34.36 -19.58
CA LEU A 637 -1.25 -33.91 -20.98
C LEU A 637 -2.69 -34.08 -21.48
N TYR A 638 -3.42 -35.09 -20.98
CA TYR A 638 -4.79 -35.40 -21.42
C TYR A 638 -5.58 -36.17 -20.34
N LYS A 639 -6.88 -35.87 -20.24
CA LYS A 639 -7.85 -36.52 -19.36
C LYS A 639 -9.22 -36.47 -20.00
N ALA A 640 -9.83 -37.63 -20.24
CA ALA A 640 -11.07 -37.73 -21.03
C ALA A 640 -12.25 -36.92 -20.46
N THR A 641 -12.36 -36.81 -19.14
CA THR A 641 -13.44 -36.05 -18.48
C THR A 641 -13.31 -34.52 -18.62
N GLU A 642 -12.10 -34.03 -18.91
CA GLU A 642 -11.82 -32.59 -19.09
C GLU A 642 -11.66 -32.22 -20.57
N HIS A 643 -11.08 -33.13 -21.35
CA HIS A 643 -10.56 -32.83 -22.69
C HIS A 643 -11.34 -33.51 -23.82
N GLY A 644 -12.44 -34.19 -23.52
CA GLY A 644 -13.27 -34.90 -24.50
C GLY A 644 -12.88 -36.37 -24.65
N PHE A 645 -13.79 -37.18 -25.19
CA PHE A 645 -13.65 -38.65 -25.29
C PHE A 645 -13.24 -39.12 -26.70
N ALA A 646 -13.07 -38.23 -27.67
CA ALA A 646 -12.71 -38.65 -29.03
C ALA A 646 -11.21 -38.94 -29.13
N TYR A 647 -10.85 -39.93 -29.96
CA TYR A 647 -9.46 -40.27 -30.23
C TYR A 647 -8.65 -39.09 -30.79
N THR A 648 -9.30 -38.24 -31.59
CA THR A 648 -8.71 -37.01 -32.13
C THR A 648 -8.36 -36.00 -31.04
N ASP A 649 -9.17 -35.92 -29.98
CA ASP A 649 -8.96 -34.99 -28.87
C ASP A 649 -7.69 -35.38 -28.11
N MET A 650 -7.53 -36.68 -27.83
CA MET A 650 -6.32 -37.24 -27.24
C MET A 650 -5.10 -36.98 -28.13
N LEU A 651 -5.13 -37.39 -29.40
CA LEU A 651 -4.00 -37.26 -30.31
C LEU A 651 -3.54 -35.81 -30.50
N SER A 652 -4.45 -34.84 -30.52
CA SER A 652 -4.11 -33.43 -30.67
C SER A 652 -3.23 -32.89 -29.53
N ARG A 653 -3.31 -33.51 -28.35
CA ARG A 653 -2.59 -33.10 -27.14
C ARG A 653 -1.36 -33.95 -26.88
N VAL A 654 -1.47 -35.27 -26.97
CA VAL A 654 -0.36 -36.18 -26.63
C VAL A 654 0.49 -36.58 -27.83
N GLY A 655 0.06 -36.30 -29.06
CA GLY A 655 0.66 -36.85 -30.27
C GLY A 655 2.17 -36.62 -30.38
N ARG A 656 2.65 -35.45 -29.95
CA ARG A 656 4.06 -35.03 -30.03
C ARG A 656 4.89 -35.31 -28.78
N ALA A 657 4.26 -35.69 -27.67
CA ALA A 657 4.96 -35.84 -26.40
C ALA A 657 5.63 -37.21 -26.28
N SER A 658 6.76 -37.28 -25.58
CA SER A 658 7.55 -38.48 -25.33
C SER A 658 8.48 -38.25 -24.14
N PRO A 659 8.65 -39.21 -23.22
CA PRO A 659 7.90 -40.46 -23.11
C PRO A 659 6.47 -40.24 -22.59
N LEU A 660 5.58 -41.22 -22.75
CA LEU A 660 4.17 -41.13 -22.37
C LEU A 660 3.75 -42.23 -21.39
N LEU A 661 3.01 -41.85 -20.35
CA LEU A 661 2.37 -42.76 -19.40
C LEU A 661 0.85 -42.67 -19.54
N PHE A 662 0.22 -43.78 -19.92
CA PHE A 662 -1.23 -43.92 -20.02
C PHE A 662 -1.79 -44.62 -18.80
N LEU A 663 -2.85 -44.04 -18.22
CA LEU A 663 -3.54 -44.56 -17.05
C LEU A 663 -5.04 -44.66 -17.33
N ALA A 664 -5.61 -45.81 -17.01
CA ALA A 664 -7.03 -46.07 -17.07
C ALA A 664 -7.49 -46.76 -15.78
N ARG A 665 -8.67 -46.38 -15.28
CA ARG A 665 -9.32 -47.09 -14.17
C ARG A 665 -10.51 -47.87 -14.72
N ALA A 666 -10.55 -49.16 -14.45
CA ALA A 666 -11.66 -50.03 -14.83
C ALA A 666 -11.94 -51.02 -13.70
N ASN A 667 -13.20 -51.18 -13.30
CA ASN A 667 -13.63 -52.14 -12.27
C ASN A 667 -12.87 -52.03 -10.93
N GLY A 668 -12.45 -50.82 -10.55
CA GLY A 668 -11.68 -50.58 -9.33
C GLY A 668 -10.17 -50.88 -9.42
N ASP A 669 -9.70 -51.43 -10.53
CA ASP A 669 -8.28 -51.67 -10.80
C ASP A 669 -7.68 -50.52 -11.64
N MET A 670 -6.39 -50.25 -11.43
CA MET A 670 -5.60 -49.39 -12.30
C MET A 670 -4.92 -50.23 -13.38
N HIS A 671 -5.11 -49.80 -14.62
CA HIS A 671 -4.44 -50.33 -15.80
C HIS A 671 -3.66 -49.22 -16.47
N GLY A 672 -2.55 -49.57 -17.13
CA GLY A 672 -1.81 -48.58 -17.87
C GLY A 672 -0.68 -49.17 -18.66
N PHE A 673 -0.07 -48.29 -19.45
CA PHE A 673 1.14 -48.61 -20.16
C PHE A 673 2.00 -47.36 -20.31
N PHE A 674 3.31 -47.56 -20.30
CA PHE A 674 4.32 -46.55 -20.58
C PHE A 674 4.94 -46.84 -21.94
N ILE A 675 5.08 -45.82 -22.78
CA ILE A 675 5.82 -45.89 -24.05
C ILE A 675 6.93 -44.85 -24.04
N ASP A 676 8.12 -45.25 -24.48
CA ASP A 676 9.30 -44.38 -24.52
C ASP A 676 9.36 -43.51 -25.79
N THR A 677 8.27 -43.48 -26.57
CA THR A 677 8.19 -42.79 -27.86
C THR A 677 6.92 -41.95 -27.97
N SER A 678 6.88 -41.05 -28.96
CA SER A 678 5.66 -40.30 -29.31
C SER A 678 4.62 -41.15 -30.04
N LEU A 679 3.38 -40.64 -30.14
CA LEU A 679 2.30 -41.25 -30.91
C LEU A 679 2.20 -40.72 -32.36
N GLN A 680 3.18 -39.95 -32.83
CA GLN A 680 3.18 -39.48 -34.21
C GLN A 680 3.43 -40.64 -35.20
N PRO A 681 2.78 -40.63 -36.37
CA PRO A 681 3.19 -41.50 -37.47
C PRO A 681 4.64 -41.21 -37.86
N ALA A 682 5.41 -42.24 -38.22
CA ALA A 682 6.76 -42.08 -38.74
C ALA A 682 6.73 -41.15 -39.96
N THR A 683 7.69 -40.22 -40.02
CA THR A 683 7.90 -39.36 -41.19
C THR A 683 8.07 -40.24 -42.43
N ALA A 684 7.19 -40.09 -43.41
CA ALA A 684 7.17 -40.89 -44.63
C ALA A 684 8.49 -40.72 -45.41
N LEU A 685 9.47 -41.59 -45.15
CA LEU A 685 10.69 -41.69 -45.94
C LEU A 685 10.77 -42.97 -46.78
N HIS A 686 9.76 -43.84 -46.73
CA HIS A 686 9.59 -44.94 -47.67
C HIS A 686 8.11 -45.20 -47.98
N MET A 687 7.51 -44.34 -48.80
CA MET A 687 6.36 -44.72 -49.63
C MET A 687 6.76 -44.69 -51.10
N GLU A 688 7.53 -45.70 -51.51
CA GLU A 688 7.55 -46.11 -52.90
C GLU A 688 6.76 -47.41 -53.03
N THR A 689 5.44 -47.28 -53.21
CA THR A 689 4.67 -47.92 -54.30
C THR A 689 3.16 -47.77 -54.04
N PRO A 690 2.35 -47.31 -55.00
CA PRO A 690 0.95 -46.92 -54.76
C PRO A 690 -0.07 -48.08 -54.61
N ASN A 691 0.35 -49.35 -54.68
CA ASN A 691 -0.57 -50.48 -54.86
C ASN A 691 -0.36 -51.67 -53.88
N GLY A 692 0.26 -51.47 -52.72
CA GLY A 692 0.33 -52.49 -51.68
C GLY A 692 -0.91 -52.51 -50.77
N PRO A 693 -1.32 -53.67 -50.21
CA PRO A 693 -2.36 -53.72 -49.18
C PRO A 693 -1.95 -52.80 -48.02
N ARG A 694 -2.90 -52.03 -47.45
CA ARG A 694 -2.66 -51.11 -46.31
C ARG A 694 -1.86 -51.85 -45.24
N ALA A 695 -0.55 -51.67 -45.23
CA ALA A 695 0.31 -52.24 -44.23
C ALA A 695 -0.09 -51.59 -42.91
N LEU A 696 -0.46 -52.38 -41.92
CA LEU A 696 -0.53 -51.91 -40.54
C LEU A 696 0.83 -51.25 -40.26
N ASN A 697 0.86 -49.96 -39.93
CA ASN A 697 2.10 -49.31 -39.56
C ASN A 697 2.63 -50.01 -38.29
N HIS A 698 3.73 -50.74 -38.43
CA HIS A 698 4.40 -51.37 -37.30
C HIS A 698 5.40 -50.37 -36.73
N TYR A 699 5.27 -50.09 -35.43
CA TYR A 699 6.15 -49.20 -34.69
C TYR A 699 6.89 -50.00 -33.64
N GLU A 700 8.22 -49.87 -33.62
CA GLU A 700 9.04 -50.45 -32.56
C GLU A 700 9.20 -49.42 -31.45
N ALA A 701 8.68 -49.72 -30.26
CA ALA A 701 8.78 -48.87 -29.09
C ALA A 701 9.00 -49.73 -27.84
N ALA A 702 9.90 -49.27 -26.96
CA ALA A 702 10.01 -49.84 -25.63
C ALA A 702 8.72 -49.51 -24.85
N CYS A 703 8.02 -50.54 -24.40
CA CYS A 703 6.74 -50.43 -23.74
C CYS A 703 6.71 -51.25 -22.43
N LEU A 704 6.20 -50.64 -21.37
CA LEU A 704 5.88 -51.32 -20.11
C LEU A 704 4.36 -51.34 -19.95
N ILE A 705 3.76 -52.52 -19.93
CA ILE A 705 2.32 -52.70 -19.65
C ILE A 705 2.17 -53.17 -18.21
N PHE A 706 1.26 -52.56 -17.46
CA PHE A 706 1.07 -52.87 -16.05
C PHE A 706 -0.40 -52.90 -15.63
N LYS A 707 -0.63 -53.64 -14.53
CA LYS A 707 -1.87 -53.65 -13.77
C LYS A 707 -1.51 -53.51 -12.29
N ALA A 708 -2.19 -52.62 -11.58
CA ALA A 708 -2.11 -52.54 -10.13
C ALA A 708 -3.49 -52.81 -9.52
N SER A 709 -3.58 -53.88 -8.73
CA SER A 709 -4.81 -54.27 -8.04
C SER A 709 -4.81 -53.74 -6.62
N THR A 710 -5.78 -52.88 -6.31
CA THR A 710 -6.26 -52.53 -4.95
C THR A 710 -7.35 -51.46 -5.06
N ALA A 711 -8.47 -51.68 -4.36
CA ALA A 711 -9.40 -50.61 -4.03
C ALA A 711 -8.68 -49.66 -3.06
N ALA A 712 -8.05 -48.61 -3.58
CA ALA A 712 -7.65 -47.51 -2.73
C ALA A 712 -8.95 -46.85 -2.21
N PRO A 713 -9.15 -46.71 -0.88
CA PRO A 713 -10.17 -45.78 -0.37
C PRO A 713 -9.90 -44.38 -0.97
N PRO A 714 -10.90 -43.49 -1.03
CA PRO A 714 -10.68 -42.12 -1.50
C PRO A 714 -9.52 -41.50 -0.72
N THR A 715 -8.43 -41.22 -1.43
CA THR A 715 -7.19 -40.70 -0.84
C THR A 715 -7.05 -39.21 -1.13
N PHE A 716 -6.57 -38.49 -0.12
CA PHE A 716 -6.33 -37.05 -0.16
C PHE A 716 -4.84 -36.75 -0.27
N GLN A 717 -4.45 -35.52 -0.57
CA GLN A 717 -3.05 -35.12 -0.63
C GLN A 717 -2.71 -34.17 0.52
N SER A 718 -1.59 -34.41 1.20
CA SER A 718 -1.02 -33.50 2.22
C SER A 718 0.41 -33.09 1.85
N PRO A 719 0.80 -31.80 1.99
CA PRO A 719 2.21 -31.42 1.94
C PRO A 719 2.92 -31.94 3.19
N GLN A 720 4.05 -32.65 3.01
CA GLN A 720 4.96 -33.02 4.10
C GLN A 720 5.70 -31.80 4.66
#